data_AF-A0A7K9DCP9-F1
#
_entry.id   AF-A0A7K9DCP9-F1
#
_cell.length_a   1.000
_cell.length_b   1.000
_cell.length_c   1.000
_cell.angle_alpha   90.00
_cell.angle_beta   90.00
_cell.angle_gamma   90.00
#
_symmetry.space_group_name_H-M   'P 1'
#
loop_
_entity.id
_entity.type
_entity.pdbx_description
1 polymer ?
#
loop_
_entity_poly.entity_id
_entity_poly.type
_entity_poly.pdbx_seq_one_letter_code
_entity_poly.pdbx_strand_id
1 'polypeptide(L)'
;PAMASGPGDGHSTLKRCLGVLREARNDSEQFAALLLVTKAVRAGELDAKTRRQIFDAIGFTFPNRLLTSRQPPAGCPPDTFQALGFTLLACFCTDPELASHSQILNKIPTFNDVLVSPCNPESTSMVDDVYQCLSAVLATTRGPRELVAKGTVSALCQAYMSGSYGSDRALTLLVGLLAIAEAKCWQRNAPHLLAVLSKLSNDFLKAEDMTKFELCEVLPHFIPLSPPLMQDSQGCECLHRLYKGLANILGSKLSQTQRDPALKLAACLVQACGSEWIPAGSAGSKFLALLVNLACVEVRLTLEEPDPLEVEGKKEVVTACYVLIEMGIQECLREEKPLLEEMQKIQLMRIMEEAFGAVIFYLRQVKQEELQDPFIFASVRILGAWMAEETSSLKQEICELLPFLVHYAKKLFQEGSPAVSLPQPKLVSTEGSALPQDALRFLLPGFCHLTAEDKPRDILISAGAPALLWEYFLHQWEVLTSVPKSLTPLTSTEMSLQTACGIFLNLVVTTPDLIRQDKTFSSLMDMLLKSLPLLLPQKDHLVLAANMATLGLMMARILAGSAALQGTQSAQEFFRAAILFLSQAHTAQADPGSGAVALAVSPAYSGAWPEVGELWFLGMQALAACLPLFPWLPQAVLQTHWLENLSELLTHVTPASVDFELVAAFQGVLVELARASRPCRDVILSHQGTEWANLYGMAALEQCLSEQ
;
A
#
# COMPACT_ATOMS: atom_id res chain seq x y z
N PRO A 1 24.43 -2.16 67.69
CA PRO A 1 23.32 -3.10 68.01
C PRO A 1 22.18 -2.92 67.01
N ALA A 2 22.28 -3.65 65.90
CA ALA A 2 21.25 -3.75 64.88
C ALA A 2 20.16 -4.71 65.37
N MET A 3 18.93 -4.24 65.53
CA MET A 3 17.76 -5.11 65.61
C MET A 3 17.20 -5.29 64.21
N ALA A 4 17.28 -6.52 63.73
CA ALA A 4 16.56 -6.96 62.55
C ALA A 4 15.05 -6.97 62.84
N SER A 5 14.32 -6.03 62.25
CA SER A 5 12.86 -6.08 62.17
C SER A 5 12.47 -7.20 61.19
N GLY A 6 11.75 -8.21 61.67
CA GLY A 6 11.26 -9.31 60.84
C GLY A 6 10.26 -8.84 59.76
N PRO A 7 10.07 -9.62 58.68
CA PRO A 7 9.24 -9.25 57.53
C PRO A 7 7.73 -9.10 57.84
N GLY A 8 7.28 -9.34 59.08
CA GLY A 8 5.86 -9.26 59.49
C GLY A 8 5.40 -7.91 60.07
N ASP A 9 6.30 -7.00 60.47
CA ASP A 9 5.95 -5.79 61.24
C ASP A 9 5.67 -4.54 60.36
N GLY A 10 6.20 -4.53 59.13
CA GLY A 10 5.94 -3.46 58.15
C GLY A 10 4.50 -3.49 57.59
N HIS A 11 3.94 -4.68 57.38
CA HIS A 11 2.61 -4.85 56.78
C HIS A 11 1.47 -4.51 57.76
N SER A 12 1.65 -4.77 59.06
CA SER A 12 0.71 -4.38 60.11
C SER A 12 0.67 -2.85 60.29
N THR A 13 1.84 -2.21 60.26
CA THR A 13 2.01 -0.76 60.35
C THR A 13 1.38 -0.05 59.15
N LEU A 14 1.61 -0.54 57.94
CA LEU A 14 1.01 0.01 56.71
C LEU A 14 -0.52 -0.11 56.71
N LYS A 15 -1.07 -1.27 57.12
CA LYS A 15 -2.53 -1.46 57.20
C LYS A 15 -3.19 -0.48 58.17
N ARG A 16 -2.50 -0.15 59.28
CA ARG A 16 -2.95 0.88 60.23
C ARG A 16 -2.87 2.29 59.62
N CYS A 17 -1.79 2.62 58.92
CA CYS A 17 -1.66 3.90 58.21
C CYS A 17 -2.72 4.08 57.12
N LEU A 18 -3.05 3.02 56.37
CA LEU A 18 -4.14 3.02 55.38
C LEU A 18 -5.52 3.19 56.03
N GLY A 19 -5.72 2.64 57.23
CA GLY A 19 -6.93 2.88 58.02
C GLY A 19 -7.09 4.36 58.38
N VAL A 20 -6.03 4.97 58.93
CA VAL A 20 -6.00 6.41 59.25
C VAL A 20 -6.23 7.28 58.01
N LEU A 21 -5.66 6.90 56.86
CA LEU A 21 -5.84 7.62 55.60
C LEU A 21 -7.29 7.59 55.08
N ARG A 22 -7.99 6.46 55.26
CA ARG A 22 -9.41 6.31 54.88
C ARG A 22 -10.36 7.04 55.85
N GLU A 23 -9.98 7.15 57.12
CA GLU A 23 -10.79 7.77 58.17
C GLU A 23 -10.58 9.29 58.29
N ALA A 24 -9.58 9.85 57.58
CA ALA A 24 -9.27 11.27 57.58
C ALA A 24 -10.45 12.13 57.10
N ARG A 25 -10.81 13.15 57.88
CA ARG A 25 -12.03 13.95 57.69
C ARG A 25 -11.80 15.27 56.95
N ASN A 26 -10.55 15.71 56.88
CA ASN A 26 -10.14 16.95 56.22
C ASN A 26 -8.79 16.78 55.52
N ASP A 27 -8.44 17.70 54.63
CA ASP A 27 -7.23 17.63 53.80
C ASP A 27 -5.94 17.65 54.64
N SER A 28 -5.95 18.29 55.82
CA SER A 28 -4.81 18.30 56.75
C SER A 28 -4.56 16.92 57.38
N GLU A 29 -5.63 16.22 57.79
CA GLU A 29 -5.55 14.83 58.26
C GLU A 29 -5.14 13.88 57.14
N GLN A 30 -5.65 14.08 55.92
CA GLN A 30 -5.25 13.28 54.75
C GLN A 30 -3.76 13.46 54.43
N PHE A 31 -3.26 14.70 54.46
CA PHE A 31 -1.85 14.99 54.24
C PHE A 31 -0.96 14.40 55.33
N ALA A 32 -1.34 14.53 56.60
CA ALA A 32 -0.60 13.94 57.72
C ALA A 32 -0.57 12.40 57.63
N ALA A 33 -1.69 11.77 57.26
CA ALA A 33 -1.78 10.34 57.05
C ALA A 33 -0.90 9.87 55.87
N LEU A 34 -0.87 10.63 54.77
CA LEU A 34 -0.02 10.35 53.62
C LEU A 34 1.47 10.42 53.98
N LEU A 35 1.90 11.39 54.80
CA LEU A 35 3.27 11.48 55.33
C LEU A 35 3.64 10.30 56.23
N LEU A 36 2.68 9.72 56.94
CA LEU A 36 2.90 8.49 57.71
C LEU A 36 3.09 7.29 56.78
N VAL A 37 2.33 7.21 55.68
CA VAL A 37 2.48 6.14 54.67
C VAL A 37 3.85 6.23 54.00
N THR A 38 4.31 7.41 53.60
CA THR A 38 5.63 7.59 52.95
C THR A 38 6.80 7.38 53.91
N LYS A 39 6.60 7.54 55.23
CA LYS A 39 7.59 7.15 56.26
C LYS A 39 7.59 5.66 56.57
N ALA A 40 6.43 5.01 56.49
CA ALA A 40 6.27 3.60 56.81
C ALA A 40 6.78 2.68 55.69
N VAL A 41 6.80 3.15 54.43
CA VAL A 41 7.21 2.34 53.28
C VAL A 41 8.06 3.14 52.31
N ARG A 42 9.15 2.53 51.83
CA ARG A 42 10.00 3.12 50.79
C ARG A 42 9.41 2.82 49.41
N ALA A 43 9.44 3.81 48.52
CA ALA A 43 8.84 3.72 47.17
C ALA A 43 9.33 2.52 46.34
N GLY A 44 10.59 2.10 46.51
CA GLY A 44 11.19 0.96 45.79
C GLY A 44 10.87 -0.43 46.36
N GLU A 45 10.21 -0.52 47.52
CA GLU A 45 9.92 -1.78 48.23
C GLU A 45 8.45 -2.20 48.13
N LEU A 46 7.63 -1.44 47.40
CA LEU A 46 6.20 -1.67 47.24
C LEU A 46 5.89 -2.64 46.09
N ASP A 47 5.05 -3.64 46.34
CA ASP A 47 4.46 -4.45 45.27
C ASP A 47 3.26 -3.72 44.61
N ALA A 48 2.84 -4.17 43.43
CA ALA A 48 1.76 -3.54 42.67
C ALA A 48 0.42 -3.53 43.43
N LYS A 49 0.16 -4.58 44.21
CA LYS A 49 -1.05 -4.73 45.01
C LYS A 49 -1.12 -3.70 46.14
N THR A 50 -0.01 -3.47 46.82
CA THR A 50 0.07 -2.49 47.91
C THR A 50 -0.01 -1.06 47.37
N ARG A 51 0.61 -0.76 46.22
CA ARG A 51 0.43 0.54 45.55
C ARG A 51 -1.04 0.81 45.24
N ARG A 52 -1.74 -0.18 44.67
CA ARG A 52 -3.17 -0.04 44.36
C ARG A 52 -4.02 0.19 45.62
N GLN A 53 -3.73 -0.50 46.72
CA GLN A 53 -4.42 -0.26 48.00
C GLN A 53 -4.21 1.14 48.57
N ILE A 54 -3.00 1.71 48.40
CA ILE A 54 -2.71 3.10 48.76
C ILE A 54 -3.52 4.05 47.88
N PHE A 55 -3.55 3.81 46.57
CA PHE A 55 -4.30 4.64 45.62
C PHE A 55 -5.81 4.60 45.89
N ASP A 56 -6.37 3.42 46.18
CA ASP A 56 -7.78 3.26 46.56
C ASP A 56 -8.11 3.99 47.88
N ALA A 57 -7.15 4.08 48.80
CA ALA A 57 -7.32 4.79 50.08
C ALA A 57 -7.26 6.32 49.93
N ILE A 58 -6.46 6.85 48.99
CA ILE A 58 -6.35 8.29 48.72
C ILE A 58 -7.53 8.78 47.86
N GLY A 59 -7.84 8.04 46.79
CA GLY A 59 -8.82 8.42 45.77
C GLY A 59 -8.40 9.63 44.94
N PHE A 60 -9.11 9.89 43.84
CA PHE A 60 -8.82 11.03 42.94
C PHE A 60 -9.29 12.38 43.48
N THR A 61 -10.18 12.40 44.48
CA THR A 61 -10.75 13.64 45.02
C THR A 61 -9.70 14.53 45.68
N PHE A 62 -8.75 13.94 46.40
CA PHE A 62 -7.72 14.68 47.13
C PHE A 62 -6.69 15.35 46.19
N PRO A 63 -6.05 14.62 45.24
CA PRO A 63 -5.20 15.25 44.23
C PRO A 63 -5.93 16.32 43.40
N ASN A 64 -7.21 16.11 43.06
CA ASN A 64 -7.99 17.09 42.32
C ASN A 64 -8.21 18.40 43.10
N ARG A 65 -8.41 18.33 44.42
CA ARG A 65 -8.50 19.52 45.29
C ARG A 65 -7.16 20.24 45.40
N LEU A 66 -6.07 19.49 45.54
CA LEU A 66 -4.70 20.05 45.56
C LEU A 66 -4.38 20.84 44.29
N LEU A 67 -4.71 20.31 43.12
CA LEU A 67 -4.50 20.97 41.82
C LEU A 67 -5.37 22.24 41.61
N THR A 68 -6.46 22.39 42.36
CA THR A 68 -7.39 23.54 42.22
C THR A 68 -7.24 24.55 43.37
N SER A 69 -6.45 24.24 44.38
CA SER A 69 -6.25 25.10 45.55
C SER A 69 -5.41 26.33 45.18
N ARG A 70 -5.98 27.52 45.36
CA ARG A 70 -5.34 28.82 45.07
C ARG A 70 -4.86 29.57 46.31
N GLN A 71 -5.02 29.00 47.50
CA GLN A 71 -4.70 29.64 48.79
C GLN A 71 -3.79 28.74 49.63
N PRO A 72 -2.47 28.80 49.42
CA PRO A 72 -1.52 28.13 50.31
C PRO A 72 -1.51 28.82 51.70
N PRO A 73 -1.18 28.10 52.78
CA PRO A 73 -0.93 28.69 54.10
C PRO A 73 0.13 29.80 54.03
N ALA A 74 0.04 30.79 54.92
CA ALA A 74 1.01 31.89 54.97
C ALA A 74 2.45 31.36 55.13
N GLY A 75 3.32 31.66 54.16
CA GLY A 75 4.71 31.19 54.12
C GLY A 75 4.97 29.99 53.19
N CYS A 76 3.95 29.42 52.55
CA CYS A 76 4.12 28.39 51.53
C CYS A 76 4.10 28.99 50.10
N PRO A 77 5.01 28.59 49.20
CA PRO A 77 4.97 28.97 47.80
C PRO A 77 3.62 28.61 47.14
N PRO A 78 3.16 29.39 46.15
CA PRO A 78 1.87 29.18 45.48
C PRO A 78 1.76 27.80 44.82
N ASP A 79 2.89 27.24 44.36
CA ASP A 79 2.92 26.03 43.53
C ASP A 79 3.03 24.73 44.33
N THR A 80 3.23 24.80 45.66
CA THR A 80 3.54 23.61 46.49
C THR A 80 2.39 22.60 46.51
N PHE A 81 1.14 23.05 46.61
CA PHE A 81 -0.01 22.13 46.57
C PHE A 81 -0.23 21.54 45.19
N GLN A 82 0.01 22.33 44.14
CA GLN A 82 -0.08 21.85 42.78
C GLN A 82 0.99 20.79 42.49
N ALA A 83 2.23 21.02 42.93
CA ALA A 83 3.34 20.08 42.79
C ALA A 83 3.01 18.75 43.47
N LEU A 84 2.55 18.79 44.72
CA LEU A 84 2.11 17.60 45.44
C LEU A 84 0.96 16.87 44.74
N GLY A 85 0.00 17.63 44.18
CA GLY A 85 -1.10 17.09 43.39
C GLY A 85 -0.59 16.29 42.18
N PHE A 86 0.37 16.86 41.43
CA PHE A 86 0.99 16.18 40.30
C PHE A 86 1.83 14.97 40.71
N THR A 87 2.60 15.05 41.80
CA THR A 87 3.36 13.91 42.32
C THR A 87 2.44 12.73 42.64
N LEU A 88 1.27 12.98 43.24
CA LEU A 88 0.30 11.94 43.52
C LEU A 88 -0.28 11.33 42.24
N LEU A 89 -0.61 12.16 41.24
CA LEU A 89 -1.08 11.65 39.94
C LEU A 89 0.02 10.87 39.21
N ALA A 90 1.27 11.31 39.26
CA ALA A 90 2.42 10.61 38.69
C ALA A 90 2.63 9.25 39.34
N CYS A 91 2.48 9.17 40.66
CA CYS A 91 2.45 7.90 41.39
C CYS A 91 1.30 7.01 40.92
N PHE A 92 0.07 7.54 40.76
CA PHE A 92 -1.08 6.75 40.30
C PHE A 92 -0.82 6.20 38.88
N CYS A 93 -0.20 6.99 38.01
CA CYS A 93 0.17 6.62 36.66
C CYS A 93 1.21 5.48 36.57
N THR A 94 1.85 5.08 37.67
CA THR A 94 2.68 3.85 37.70
C THR A 94 1.86 2.56 37.56
N ASP A 95 0.53 2.64 37.72
CA ASP A 95 -0.42 1.58 37.44
C ASP A 95 -1.12 1.85 36.08
N PRO A 96 -0.96 0.99 35.06
CA PRO A 96 -1.55 1.18 33.74
C PRO A 96 -3.07 1.33 33.72
N GLU A 97 -3.79 0.69 34.67
CA GLU A 97 -5.24 0.83 34.76
C GLU A 97 -5.64 2.23 35.25
N LEU A 98 -4.87 2.80 36.18
CA LEU A 98 -5.12 4.15 36.68
C LEU A 98 -4.69 5.21 35.67
N ALA A 99 -3.60 4.98 34.94
CA ALA A 99 -3.17 5.87 33.86
C ALA A 99 -4.25 6.03 32.77
N SER A 100 -5.00 4.96 32.49
CA SER A 100 -6.13 4.99 31.54
C SER A 100 -7.47 5.43 32.16
N HIS A 101 -7.50 5.73 33.47
CA HIS A 101 -8.71 6.14 34.15
C HIS A 101 -9.15 7.55 33.71
N SER A 102 -10.46 7.75 33.56
CA SER A 102 -11.08 9.02 33.17
C SER A 102 -10.64 10.23 33.99
N GLN A 103 -10.28 10.05 35.27
CA GLN A 103 -9.84 11.14 36.14
C GLN A 103 -8.44 11.64 35.74
N ILE A 104 -7.53 10.75 35.32
CA ILE A 104 -6.23 11.14 34.75
C ILE A 104 -6.43 11.76 33.36
N LEU A 105 -7.20 11.10 32.50
CA LEU A 105 -7.43 11.58 31.13
C LEU A 105 -8.08 12.97 31.07
N ASN A 106 -8.92 13.31 32.06
CA ASN A 106 -9.52 14.65 32.18
C ASN A 106 -8.52 15.72 32.65
N LYS A 107 -7.36 15.35 33.16
CA LYS A 107 -6.28 16.26 33.58
C LYS A 107 -5.22 16.52 32.51
N ILE A 108 -5.30 15.85 31.35
CA ILE A 108 -4.40 16.09 30.22
C ILE A 108 -4.28 17.59 29.85
N PRO A 109 -5.36 18.39 29.77
CA PRO A 109 -5.22 19.82 29.51
C PRO A 109 -4.38 20.54 30.58
N THR A 110 -4.58 20.20 31.85
CA THR A 110 -3.80 20.76 32.97
C THR A 110 -2.33 20.34 32.90
N PHE A 111 -2.03 19.11 32.44
CA PHE A 111 -0.66 18.68 32.15
C PHE A 111 -0.03 19.51 31.04
N ASN A 112 -0.77 19.75 29.95
CA ASN A 112 -0.31 20.56 28.83
C ASN A 112 -0.02 22.02 29.25
N ASP A 113 -0.85 22.61 30.12
CA ASP A 113 -0.65 23.97 30.62
C ASP A 113 0.67 24.12 31.40
N VAL A 114 1.04 23.10 32.19
CA VAL A 114 2.33 23.07 32.91
C VAL A 114 3.51 23.03 31.95
N LEU A 115 3.42 22.28 30.85
CA LEU A 115 4.49 22.19 29.85
C LEU A 115 4.71 23.48 29.07
N VAL A 116 3.65 24.26 28.83
CA VAL A 116 3.72 25.51 28.07
C VAL A 116 4.09 26.71 28.96
N SER A 117 3.90 26.59 30.28
CA SER A 117 4.23 27.64 31.23
C SER A 117 5.74 27.84 31.38
N PRO A 118 6.22 29.09 31.57
CA PRO A 118 7.64 29.36 31.77
C PRO A 118 8.14 28.65 33.04
N CYS A 119 9.17 27.81 32.86
CA CYS A 119 9.68 26.97 33.93
C CYS A 119 10.57 27.78 34.89
N ASN A 120 10.21 27.81 36.17
CA ASN A 120 11.06 28.31 37.25
C ASN A 120 11.92 27.16 37.81
N PRO A 121 13.10 27.42 38.40
CA PRO A 121 13.95 26.36 38.98
C PRO A 121 13.21 25.50 40.03
N GLU A 122 12.27 26.10 40.76
CA GLU A 122 11.46 25.45 41.79
C GLU A 122 10.32 24.58 41.24
N SER A 123 9.95 24.72 39.95
CA SER A 123 8.86 23.97 39.31
C SER A 123 9.34 22.74 38.51
N THR A 124 10.64 22.42 38.53
CA THR A 124 11.24 21.31 37.76
C THR A 124 10.65 19.94 38.13
N SER A 125 10.49 19.66 39.43
CA SER A 125 9.84 18.43 39.92
C SER A 125 8.41 18.25 39.40
N MET A 126 7.66 19.35 39.29
CA MET A 126 6.30 19.35 38.74
C MET A 126 6.28 18.94 37.27
N VAL A 127 7.23 19.47 36.49
CA VAL A 127 7.38 19.14 35.06
C VAL A 127 7.76 17.66 34.91
N ASP A 128 8.60 17.11 35.78
CA ASP A 128 8.98 15.70 35.75
C ASP A 128 7.80 14.76 35.99
N ASP A 129 6.97 15.08 36.97
CA ASP A 129 5.73 14.36 37.30
C ASP A 129 4.73 14.41 36.15
N VAL A 130 4.61 15.57 35.49
CA VAL A 130 3.74 15.74 34.31
C VAL A 130 4.21 14.87 33.15
N TYR A 131 5.50 14.88 32.80
CA TYR A 131 6.02 14.01 31.77
C TYR A 131 5.84 12.53 32.11
N GLN A 132 6.00 12.14 33.38
CA GLN A 132 5.72 10.76 33.82
C GLN A 132 4.25 10.38 33.59
N CYS A 133 3.31 11.27 33.93
CA CYS A 133 1.89 11.07 33.65
C CYS A 133 1.63 10.90 32.16
N LEU A 134 2.18 11.78 31.31
CA LEU A 134 1.98 11.73 29.87
C LEU A 134 2.58 10.46 29.23
N SER A 135 3.77 10.05 29.66
CA SER A 135 4.40 8.79 29.24
C SER A 135 3.56 7.57 29.63
N ALA A 136 3.04 7.56 30.86
CA ALA A 136 2.17 6.47 31.31
C ALA A 136 0.85 6.43 30.54
N VAL A 137 0.23 7.58 30.27
CA VAL A 137 -0.97 7.65 29.43
C VAL A 137 -0.68 7.16 28.02
N LEU A 138 0.43 7.59 27.40
CA LEU A 138 0.85 7.17 26.06
C LEU A 138 0.97 5.65 25.95
N ALA A 139 1.46 4.99 26.99
CA ALA A 139 1.62 3.53 27.05
C ALA A 139 0.29 2.74 27.16
N THR A 140 -0.87 3.42 27.27
CA THR A 140 -2.19 2.78 27.34
C THR A 140 -2.86 2.70 25.97
N THR A 141 -3.78 1.74 25.78
CA THR A 141 -4.48 1.55 24.50
C THR A 141 -5.34 2.75 24.05
N ARG A 142 -5.93 3.50 25.00
CA ARG A 142 -6.77 4.67 24.71
C ARG A 142 -6.03 6.00 24.81
N GLY A 143 -4.89 6.03 25.49
CA GLY A 143 -4.16 7.25 25.82
C GLY A 143 -3.71 8.08 24.61
N PRO A 144 -3.06 7.50 23.58
CA PRO A 144 -2.63 8.26 22.40
C PRO A 144 -3.77 9.07 21.77
N ARG A 145 -4.96 8.46 21.64
CA ARG A 145 -6.14 9.13 21.10
C ARG A 145 -6.58 10.31 21.98
N GLU A 146 -6.57 10.15 23.29
CA GLU A 146 -6.96 11.20 24.24
C GLU A 146 -5.94 12.34 24.30
N LEU A 147 -4.63 12.03 24.25
CA LEU A 147 -3.55 13.00 24.20
C LEU A 147 -3.65 13.88 22.95
N VAL A 148 -3.83 13.27 21.78
CA VAL A 148 -4.06 14.00 20.51
C VAL A 148 -5.36 14.80 20.58
N ALA A 149 -6.42 14.23 21.16
CA ALA A 149 -7.72 14.89 21.26
C ALA A 149 -7.68 16.17 22.11
N LYS A 150 -6.86 16.17 23.16
CA LYS A 150 -6.80 17.22 24.19
C LYS A 150 -5.61 18.18 24.02
N GLY A 151 -4.99 18.22 22.83
CA GLY A 151 -4.00 19.24 22.48
C GLY A 151 -2.58 18.99 23.02
N THR A 152 -2.24 17.75 23.39
CA THR A 152 -0.90 17.45 23.92
C THR A 152 0.19 17.62 22.86
N VAL A 153 -0.09 17.31 21.59
CA VAL A 153 0.89 17.46 20.50
C VAL A 153 1.39 18.91 20.39
N SER A 154 0.49 19.89 20.35
CA SER A 154 0.89 21.31 20.28
C SER A 154 1.68 21.76 21.51
N ALA A 155 1.30 21.28 22.70
CA ALA A 155 2.01 21.61 23.94
C ALA A 155 3.44 21.04 23.95
N LEU A 156 3.62 19.79 23.53
CA LEU A 156 4.93 19.17 23.41
C LEU A 156 5.79 19.85 22.33
N CYS A 157 5.20 20.22 21.18
CA CYS A 157 5.91 21.00 20.18
C CYS A 157 6.40 22.34 20.74
N GLN A 158 5.55 23.06 21.48
CA GLN A 158 5.93 24.34 22.10
C GLN A 158 7.03 24.16 23.14
N ALA A 159 6.93 23.15 24.02
CA ALA A 159 7.94 22.83 25.03
C ALA A 159 9.30 22.42 24.41
N TYR A 160 9.29 21.74 23.27
CA TYR A 160 10.50 21.41 22.53
C TYR A 160 11.10 22.65 21.84
N MET A 161 10.26 23.50 21.27
CA MET A 161 10.70 24.70 20.54
C MET A 161 11.23 25.79 21.48
N SER A 162 10.69 25.92 22.69
CA SER A 162 11.19 26.85 23.72
C SER A 162 12.55 26.44 24.30
N GLY A 163 12.95 25.18 24.16
CA GLY A 163 14.16 24.64 24.80
C GLY A 163 14.08 24.64 26.33
N SER A 164 12.87 24.55 26.89
CA SER A 164 12.68 24.49 28.35
C SER A 164 13.13 23.16 28.95
N TYR A 165 13.27 23.12 30.28
CA TYR A 165 13.59 21.90 31.03
C TYR A 165 12.72 20.70 30.58
N GLY A 166 13.37 19.58 30.24
CA GLY A 166 12.70 18.38 29.73
C GLY A 166 12.33 18.42 28.25
N SER A 167 12.89 19.33 27.45
CA SER A 167 12.72 19.36 25.98
C SER A 167 12.92 18.00 25.32
N ASP A 168 13.88 17.22 25.80
CA ASP A 168 14.27 15.93 25.25
C ASP A 168 13.15 14.90 25.50
N ARG A 169 12.51 14.97 26.68
CA ARG A 169 11.33 14.18 27.03
C ARG A 169 10.12 14.58 26.19
N ALA A 170 9.97 15.87 25.88
CA ALA A 170 8.93 16.32 24.95
C ALA A 170 9.11 15.71 23.56
N LEU A 171 10.36 15.69 23.05
CA LEU A 171 10.70 15.08 21.78
C LEU A 171 10.41 13.56 21.81
N THR A 172 10.83 12.85 22.85
CA THR A 172 10.54 11.40 23.01
C THR A 172 9.03 11.11 23.00
N LEU A 173 8.22 11.92 23.68
CA LEU A 173 6.76 11.77 23.67
C LEU A 173 6.14 12.10 22.31
N LEU A 174 6.67 13.10 21.59
CA LEU A 174 6.23 13.38 20.22
C LEU A 174 6.52 12.21 19.30
N VAL A 175 7.72 11.63 19.35
CA VAL A 175 8.11 10.44 18.60
C VAL A 175 7.13 9.29 18.88
N GLY A 176 6.85 9.00 20.15
CA GLY A 176 5.90 7.94 20.51
C GLY A 176 4.45 8.21 20.09
N LEU A 177 4.00 9.47 20.11
CA LEU A 177 2.68 9.85 19.60
C LEU A 177 2.60 9.73 18.07
N LEU A 178 3.65 10.12 17.35
CA LEU A 178 3.70 10.02 15.90
C LEU A 178 3.76 8.56 15.45
N ALA A 179 4.53 7.71 16.14
CA ALA A 179 4.57 6.27 15.86
C ALA A 179 3.20 5.56 15.97
N ILE A 180 2.28 6.08 16.80
CA ILE A 180 0.97 5.45 17.03
C ILE A 180 -0.18 6.18 16.30
N ALA A 181 -0.08 7.50 16.13
CA ALA A 181 -1.19 8.35 15.71
C ALA A 181 -0.80 9.42 14.67
N GLU A 182 0.22 9.15 13.86
CA GLU A 182 0.79 10.04 12.81
C GLU A 182 -0.26 10.90 12.10
N ALA A 183 -1.19 10.26 11.37
CA ALA A 183 -2.18 10.95 10.53
C ALA A 183 -3.04 11.94 11.33
N LYS A 184 -3.47 11.56 12.54
CA LYS A 184 -4.28 12.43 13.41
C LYS A 184 -3.46 13.58 14.00
N CYS A 185 -2.18 13.33 14.29
CA CYS A 185 -1.24 14.36 14.75
C CYS A 185 -1.06 15.43 13.68
N TRP A 186 -0.75 15.03 12.44
CA TRP A 186 -0.55 15.94 11.31
C TRP A 186 -1.82 16.68 10.92
N GLN A 187 -2.96 15.99 10.83
CA GLN A 187 -4.24 16.62 10.50
C GLN A 187 -4.61 17.77 11.44
N ARG A 188 -4.26 17.67 12.73
CA ARG A 188 -4.62 18.67 13.74
C ARG A 188 -3.53 19.71 14.02
N ASN A 189 -2.26 19.35 13.86
CA ASN A 189 -1.13 20.13 14.37
C ASN A 189 -0.02 20.35 13.33
N ALA A 190 -0.31 20.22 12.02
CA ALA A 190 0.69 20.38 10.96
C ALA A 190 1.63 21.60 11.13
N PRO A 191 1.17 22.83 11.46
CA PRO A 191 2.07 23.97 11.63
C PRO A 191 3.09 23.79 12.76
N HIS A 192 2.67 23.21 13.89
CA HIS A 192 3.54 22.97 15.04
C HIS A 192 4.55 21.86 14.74
N LEU A 193 4.11 20.78 14.09
CA LEU A 193 4.98 19.66 13.70
C LEU A 193 5.99 20.08 12.63
N LEU A 194 5.59 20.91 11.67
CA LEU A 194 6.48 21.45 10.65
C LEU A 194 7.53 22.41 11.24
N ALA A 195 7.20 23.15 12.28
CA ALA A 195 8.18 23.95 13.02
C ALA A 195 9.23 23.06 13.71
N VAL A 196 8.80 21.96 14.33
CA VAL A 196 9.71 20.97 14.93
C VAL A 196 10.59 20.31 13.86
N LEU A 197 10.01 19.87 12.74
CA LEU A 197 10.77 19.30 11.60
C LEU A 197 11.78 20.30 11.02
N SER A 198 11.42 21.58 10.94
CA SER A 198 12.34 22.64 10.48
C SER A 198 13.53 22.81 11.42
N LYS A 199 13.31 22.77 12.75
CA LYS A 199 14.38 22.78 13.74
C LYS A 199 15.26 21.53 13.62
N LEU A 200 14.66 20.34 13.63
CA LEU A 200 15.38 19.06 13.54
C LEU A 200 16.20 18.93 12.25
N SER A 201 15.65 19.32 11.09
CA SER A 201 16.37 19.28 9.81
C SER A 201 17.54 20.27 9.74
N ASN A 202 17.42 21.42 10.40
CA ASN A 202 18.52 22.39 10.54
C ASN A 202 19.62 21.87 11.48
N ASP A 203 19.23 21.27 12.61
CA ASP A 203 20.17 20.68 13.56
C ASP A 203 20.91 19.50 12.92
N PHE A 204 20.20 18.66 12.16
CA PHE A 204 20.77 17.57 11.37
C PHE A 204 21.79 18.03 10.32
N LEU A 205 21.51 19.15 9.64
CA LEU A 205 22.44 19.71 8.66
C LEU A 205 23.71 20.27 9.33
N LYS A 206 23.60 20.82 10.54
CA LYS A 206 24.70 21.45 11.28
C LYS A 206 25.52 20.49 12.13
N ALA A 207 24.96 19.35 12.52
CA ALA A 207 25.65 18.37 13.35
C ALA A 207 26.87 17.79 12.62
N GLU A 208 28.00 17.75 13.32
CA GLU A 208 29.28 17.19 12.86
C GLU A 208 29.77 16.04 13.75
N ASP A 209 29.00 15.68 14.78
CA ASP A 209 29.30 14.62 15.75
C ASP A 209 28.27 13.48 15.70
N MET A 210 28.25 12.64 16.73
CA MET A 210 27.33 11.48 16.80
C MET A 210 25.86 11.87 16.80
N THR A 211 25.50 13.09 17.22
CA THR A 211 24.11 13.57 17.23
C THR A 211 23.50 13.57 15.83
N LYS A 212 24.33 13.69 14.79
CA LYS A 212 23.89 13.63 13.40
C LYS A 212 23.21 12.29 13.06
N PHE A 213 23.77 11.19 13.58
CA PHE A 213 23.24 9.85 13.35
C PHE A 213 22.06 9.54 14.27
N GLU A 214 22.05 10.07 15.50
CA GLU A 214 20.90 10.00 16.39
C GLU A 214 19.67 10.70 15.79
N LEU A 215 19.89 11.84 15.11
CA LEU A 215 18.84 12.54 14.38
C LEU A 215 18.28 11.74 13.20
N CYS A 216 19.05 10.84 12.59
CA CYS A 216 18.55 9.93 11.56
C CYS A 216 17.50 8.94 12.10
N GLU A 217 17.54 8.60 13.39
CA GLU A 217 16.54 7.76 14.04
C GLU A 217 15.28 8.55 14.43
N VAL A 218 15.43 9.84 14.75
CA VAL A 218 14.32 10.71 15.17
C VAL A 218 13.51 11.22 13.98
N LEU A 219 14.19 11.72 12.95
CA LEU A 219 13.58 12.40 11.80
C LEU A 219 12.50 11.61 11.05
N PRO A 220 12.60 10.28 10.84
CA PRO A 220 11.57 9.50 10.15
C PRO A 220 10.18 9.65 10.76
N HIS A 221 10.08 9.78 12.08
CA HIS A 221 8.81 9.95 12.79
C HIS A 221 8.10 11.27 12.47
N PHE A 222 8.83 12.26 11.96
CA PHE A 222 8.32 13.59 11.61
C PHE A 222 8.10 13.77 10.10
N ILE A 223 8.24 12.72 9.29
CA ILE A 223 7.96 12.79 7.85
C ILE A 223 6.55 12.22 7.62
N PRO A 224 5.55 13.03 7.25
CA PRO A 224 4.19 12.54 7.03
C PRO A 224 4.08 11.76 5.73
N LEU A 225 3.39 10.60 5.75
CA LEU A 225 3.01 9.88 4.53
C LEU A 225 1.86 10.60 3.78
N SER A 226 1.07 11.43 4.47
CA SER A 226 0.03 12.28 3.88
C SER A 226 -0.43 13.39 4.87
N PRO A 227 -0.59 14.67 4.47
CA PRO A 227 -0.39 15.24 3.13
C PRO A 227 1.09 15.51 2.79
N PRO A 228 1.45 15.66 1.49
CA PRO A 228 2.84 15.80 1.05
C PRO A 228 3.52 17.07 1.58
N LEU A 229 4.76 16.93 2.08
CA LEU A 229 5.61 18.05 2.51
C LEU A 229 5.89 19.08 1.41
N MET A 230 5.71 18.70 0.14
CA MET A 230 6.01 19.57 -1.02
C MET A 230 4.98 20.66 -1.28
N GLN A 231 3.84 20.63 -0.58
CA GLN A 231 2.77 21.61 -0.78
C GLN A 231 3.09 22.96 -0.14
N ASP A 232 4.04 23.01 0.80
CA ASP A 232 4.40 24.21 1.53
C ASP A 232 5.90 24.53 1.38
N SER A 233 6.21 25.83 1.35
CA SER A 233 7.58 26.33 1.17
C SER A 233 8.52 25.95 2.32
N GLN A 234 8.02 25.90 3.55
CA GLN A 234 8.81 25.48 4.71
C GLN A 234 9.08 23.96 4.64
N GLY A 235 8.12 23.17 4.14
CA GLY A 235 8.30 21.74 3.87
C GLY A 235 9.39 21.47 2.83
N CYS A 236 9.37 22.18 1.70
CA CYS A 236 10.43 22.11 0.68
C CYS A 236 11.81 22.49 1.25
N GLU A 237 11.89 23.49 2.12
CA GLU A 237 13.15 23.86 2.76
C GLU A 237 13.66 22.76 3.70
N CYS A 238 12.77 22.10 4.45
CA CYS A 238 13.12 20.95 5.29
C CYS A 238 13.71 19.82 4.42
N LEU A 239 13.05 19.47 3.32
CA LEU A 239 13.52 18.43 2.40
C LEU A 239 14.91 18.75 1.84
N HIS A 240 15.17 20.01 1.48
CA HIS A 240 16.50 20.43 0.99
C HIS A 240 17.60 20.29 2.06
N ARG A 241 17.31 20.61 3.32
CA ARG A 241 18.25 20.42 4.44
C ARG A 241 18.51 18.94 4.69
N LEU A 242 17.47 18.11 4.66
CA LEU A 242 17.57 16.65 4.81
C LEU A 242 18.40 16.04 3.68
N TYR A 243 18.15 16.43 2.43
CA TYR A 243 18.96 16.03 1.27
C TYR A 243 20.44 16.35 1.49
N LYS A 244 20.77 17.59 1.85
CA LYS A 244 22.18 17.99 2.06
C LYS A 244 22.84 17.20 3.20
N GLY A 245 22.12 16.99 4.30
CA GLY A 245 22.63 16.22 5.44
C GLY A 245 22.88 14.75 5.07
N LEU A 246 21.94 14.11 4.35
CA LEU A 246 22.09 12.74 3.86
C LEU A 246 23.20 12.61 2.82
N ALA A 247 23.33 13.55 1.88
CA ALA A 247 24.40 13.55 0.89
C ALA A 247 25.79 13.66 1.54
N ASN A 248 25.91 14.45 2.63
CA ASN A 248 27.14 14.54 3.41
C ASN A 248 27.46 13.22 4.14
N ILE A 249 26.46 12.60 4.77
CA ILE A 249 26.61 11.33 5.48
C ILE A 249 26.99 10.22 4.50
N LEU A 250 26.11 9.93 3.55
CA LEU A 250 26.25 8.77 2.65
C LEU A 250 27.40 8.93 1.64
N GLY A 251 27.84 10.16 1.37
CA GLY A 251 29.05 10.44 0.59
C GLY A 251 30.36 10.19 1.35
N SER A 252 30.30 9.96 2.66
CA SER A 252 31.46 9.72 3.52
C SER A 252 31.74 8.22 3.72
N LYS A 253 32.95 7.88 4.16
CA LYS A 253 33.28 6.51 4.59
C LYS A 253 32.74 6.27 5.99
N LEU A 254 31.71 5.44 6.12
CA LEU A 254 30.99 5.20 7.38
C LEU A 254 31.07 3.75 7.84
N SER A 255 30.86 3.52 9.15
CA SER A 255 30.52 2.19 9.67
C SER A 255 29.06 1.84 9.39
N GLN A 256 28.69 0.55 9.49
CA GLN A 256 27.30 0.11 9.34
C GLN A 256 26.36 0.81 10.34
N THR A 257 26.77 0.93 11.60
CA THR A 257 26.01 1.61 12.67
C THR A 257 25.69 3.08 12.37
N GLN A 258 26.46 3.72 11.48
CA GLN A 258 26.25 5.09 11.03
C GLN A 258 25.46 5.16 9.72
N ARG A 259 25.64 4.17 8.84
CA ARG A 259 25.00 4.08 7.53
C ARG A 259 23.52 3.67 7.65
N ASP A 260 23.21 2.70 8.50
CA ASP A 260 21.86 2.10 8.57
C ASP A 260 20.77 3.14 8.92
N PRO A 261 20.95 4.02 9.93
CA PRO A 261 19.96 5.06 10.25
C PRO A 261 19.74 6.02 9.07
N ALA A 262 20.81 6.35 8.33
CA ALA A 262 20.73 7.26 7.20
C ALA A 262 19.99 6.64 5.99
N LEU A 263 20.17 5.33 5.76
CA LEU A 263 19.41 4.60 4.74
C LEU A 263 17.92 4.50 5.12
N LYS A 264 17.60 4.25 6.39
CA LYS A 264 16.22 4.26 6.89
C LYS A 264 15.55 5.62 6.70
N LEU A 265 16.25 6.71 7.03
CA LEU A 265 15.76 8.07 6.79
C LEU A 265 15.54 8.36 5.30
N ALA A 266 16.46 7.97 4.43
CA ALA A 266 16.31 8.15 2.99
C ALA A 266 15.10 7.36 2.45
N ALA A 267 14.90 6.12 2.91
CA ALA A 267 13.74 5.30 2.53
C ALA A 267 12.41 5.94 2.97
N CYS A 268 12.37 6.50 4.19
CA CYS A 268 11.20 7.23 4.69
C CYS A 268 10.86 8.45 3.82
N LEU A 269 11.87 9.21 3.38
CA LEU A 269 11.68 10.31 2.42
C LEU A 269 11.14 9.81 1.07
N VAL A 270 11.69 8.71 0.55
CA VAL A 270 11.19 8.12 -0.71
C VAL A 270 9.72 7.68 -0.59
N GLN A 271 9.31 7.10 0.54
CA GLN A 271 7.91 6.72 0.76
C GLN A 271 6.97 7.93 0.82
N ALA A 272 7.43 9.04 1.41
CA ALA A 272 6.60 10.23 1.60
C ALA A 272 6.52 11.14 0.36
N CYS A 273 7.58 11.22 -0.44
CA CYS A 273 7.69 12.16 -1.56
C CYS A 273 8.22 11.58 -2.88
N GLY A 274 8.42 10.26 -2.99
CA GLY A 274 9.03 9.65 -4.18
C GLY A 274 10.47 10.14 -4.39
N SER A 275 10.90 10.30 -5.64
CA SER A 275 12.24 10.80 -5.97
C SER A 275 12.35 12.33 -5.94
N GLU A 276 11.25 13.05 -5.76
CA GLU A 276 11.18 14.52 -5.92
C GLU A 276 11.96 15.30 -4.84
N TRP A 277 12.28 14.69 -3.69
CA TRP A 277 13.09 15.34 -2.64
C TRP A 277 14.57 15.46 -3.03
N ILE A 278 14.99 14.75 -4.07
CA ILE A 278 16.33 14.82 -4.64
C ILE A 278 16.34 15.94 -5.70
N PRO A 279 17.23 16.94 -5.59
CA PRO A 279 17.25 18.04 -6.54
C PRO A 279 17.68 17.59 -7.93
N ALA A 280 17.08 18.18 -8.97
CA ALA A 280 17.49 17.92 -10.34
C ALA A 280 18.95 18.33 -10.63
N GLY A 281 19.52 17.76 -11.69
CA GLY A 281 20.87 18.05 -12.17
C GLY A 281 21.94 17.09 -11.63
N SER A 282 23.20 17.34 -12.02
CA SER A 282 24.32 16.39 -11.81
C SER A 282 24.54 16.00 -10.34
N ALA A 283 24.30 16.90 -9.39
CA ALA A 283 24.48 16.60 -7.98
C ALA A 283 23.46 15.58 -7.45
N GLY A 284 22.17 15.81 -7.71
CA GLY A 284 21.12 14.87 -7.28
C GLY A 284 21.16 13.56 -8.05
N SER A 285 21.47 13.60 -9.35
CA SER A 285 21.75 12.42 -10.17
C SER A 285 22.82 11.51 -9.54
N LYS A 286 23.99 12.07 -9.20
CA LYS A 286 25.08 11.33 -8.54
C LYS A 286 24.68 10.81 -7.17
N PHE A 287 23.95 11.61 -6.40
CA PHE A 287 23.46 11.21 -5.08
C PHE A 287 22.47 10.04 -5.15
N LEU A 288 21.51 10.10 -6.08
CA LEU A 288 20.55 9.02 -6.32
C LEU A 288 21.27 7.72 -6.69
N ALA A 289 22.23 7.78 -7.63
CA ALA A 289 23.01 6.60 -8.02
C ALA A 289 23.83 6.03 -6.85
N LEU A 290 24.43 6.90 -6.02
CA LEU A 290 25.13 6.47 -4.81
C LEU A 290 24.16 5.80 -3.81
N LEU A 291 22.99 6.40 -3.58
CA LEU A 291 21.99 5.93 -2.64
C LEU A 291 21.48 4.53 -3.01
N VAL A 292 21.11 4.32 -4.28
CA VAL A 292 20.67 3.00 -4.78
C VAL A 292 21.80 1.98 -4.69
N ASN A 293 23.03 2.35 -5.07
CA ASN A 293 24.19 1.47 -4.95
C ASN A 293 24.44 1.03 -3.49
N LEU A 294 24.39 1.96 -2.54
CA LEU A 294 24.56 1.65 -1.12
C LEU A 294 23.45 0.72 -0.60
N ALA A 295 22.22 0.91 -1.06
CA ALA A 295 21.11 0.02 -0.73
C ALA A 295 21.33 -1.40 -1.27
N CYS A 296 21.75 -1.54 -2.53
CA CYS A 296 22.10 -2.84 -3.11
C CYS A 296 23.25 -3.52 -2.36
N VAL A 297 24.28 -2.77 -1.97
CA VAL A 297 25.40 -3.29 -1.17
C VAL A 297 24.93 -3.82 0.18
N GLU A 298 24.06 -3.09 0.90
CA GLU A 298 23.53 -3.56 2.19
C GLU A 298 22.69 -4.84 2.05
N VAL A 299 21.83 -4.91 1.02
CA VAL A 299 21.03 -6.10 0.72
C VAL A 299 21.92 -7.31 0.49
N ARG A 300 22.96 -7.16 -0.33
CA ARG A 300 23.90 -8.26 -0.63
C ARG A 300 24.68 -8.69 0.60
N LEU A 301 25.26 -7.74 1.33
CA LEU A 301 26.01 -8.03 2.55
C LEU A 301 25.20 -8.82 3.56
N THR A 302 23.87 -8.61 3.60
CA THR A 302 22.99 -9.28 4.55
C THR A 302 22.46 -10.62 4.02
N LEU A 303 22.21 -10.74 2.72
CA LEU A 303 21.43 -11.87 2.15
C LEU A 303 22.23 -12.83 1.26
N GLU A 304 23.43 -12.48 0.80
CA GLU A 304 24.25 -13.33 -0.09
C GLU A 304 24.84 -14.53 0.66
N GLU A 305 25.22 -14.35 1.94
CA GLU A 305 25.62 -15.42 2.87
C GLU A 305 24.96 -15.18 4.24
N PRO A 306 23.66 -15.52 4.40
CA PRO A 306 22.89 -15.06 5.55
C PRO A 306 23.27 -15.81 6.83
N ASP A 307 23.76 -15.06 7.84
CA ASP A 307 23.77 -15.52 9.23
C ASP A 307 22.41 -15.19 9.89
N PRO A 308 21.70 -16.17 10.48
CA PRO A 308 20.35 -15.93 11.03
C PRO A 308 20.27 -14.82 12.07
N LEU A 309 21.30 -14.63 12.90
CA LEU A 309 21.30 -13.58 13.93
C LEU A 309 21.54 -12.20 13.31
N GLU A 310 22.44 -12.11 12.33
CA GLU A 310 22.68 -10.87 11.60
C GLU A 310 21.46 -10.45 10.77
N VAL A 311 20.82 -11.39 10.07
CA VAL A 311 19.60 -11.11 9.29
C VAL A 311 18.51 -10.57 10.20
N GLU A 312 18.26 -11.21 11.35
CA GLU A 312 17.24 -10.75 12.30
C GLU A 312 17.49 -9.31 12.77
N GLY A 313 18.74 -8.96 13.08
CA GLY A 313 19.12 -7.60 13.46
C GLY A 313 19.04 -6.57 12.33
N LYS A 314 18.97 -7.01 11.07
CA LYS A 314 19.07 -6.17 9.86
C LYS A 314 17.78 -6.09 9.04
N LYS A 315 16.72 -6.82 9.37
CA LYS A 315 15.44 -6.84 8.62
C LYS A 315 14.91 -5.44 8.31
N GLU A 316 14.94 -4.54 9.30
CA GLU A 316 14.44 -3.16 9.13
C GLU A 316 15.25 -2.36 8.11
N VAL A 317 16.59 -2.43 8.17
CA VAL A 317 17.43 -1.67 7.23
C VAL A 317 17.36 -2.27 5.83
N VAL A 318 17.32 -3.60 5.70
CA VAL A 318 17.16 -4.26 4.39
C VAL A 318 15.80 -3.92 3.77
N THR A 319 14.74 -3.87 4.58
CA THR A 319 13.41 -3.43 4.10
C THR A 319 13.43 -1.97 3.64
N ALA A 320 14.15 -1.08 4.36
CA ALA A 320 14.38 0.28 3.90
C ALA A 320 15.19 0.31 2.59
N CYS A 321 16.19 -0.54 2.42
CA CYS A 321 16.94 -0.67 1.18
C CYS A 321 16.07 -1.13 0.01
N TYR A 322 15.10 -2.02 0.22
CA TYR A 322 14.15 -2.42 -0.83
C TYR A 322 13.35 -1.24 -1.38
N VAL A 323 12.93 -0.30 -0.52
CA VAL A 323 12.26 0.94 -0.95
C VAL A 323 13.17 1.78 -1.84
N LEU A 324 14.45 1.91 -1.46
CA LEU A 324 15.42 2.68 -2.23
C LEU A 324 15.73 2.03 -3.59
N ILE A 325 15.81 0.70 -3.63
CA ILE A 325 16.00 -0.07 -4.87
C ILE A 325 14.78 0.07 -5.78
N GLU A 326 13.56 0.00 -5.24
CA GLU A 326 12.32 0.20 -5.99
C GLU A 326 12.26 1.58 -6.65
N MET A 327 12.67 2.64 -5.94
CA MET A 327 12.86 3.96 -6.55
C MET A 327 13.92 3.92 -7.66
N GLY A 328 15.01 3.18 -7.46
CA GLY A 328 16.04 2.98 -8.50
C GLY A 328 15.48 2.34 -9.77
N ILE A 329 14.65 1.29 -9.64
CA ILE A 329 13.94 0.66 -10.77
C ILE A 329 13.06 1.69 -11.48
N GLN A 330 12.21 2.41 -10.74
CA GLN A 330 11.32 3.43 -11.30
C GLN A 330 12.09 4.55 -12.04
N GLU A 331 13.21 5.01 -11.51
CA GLU A 331 14.04 6.06 -12.15
C GLU A 331 14.79 5.55 -13.39
N CYS A 332 15.18 4.27 -13.42
CA CYS A 332 15.75 3.67 -14.62
C CYS A 332 14.72 3.65 -15.77
N LEU A 333 13.46 3.38 -15.46
CA LEU A 333 12.37 3.28 -16.45
C LEU A 333 11.74 4.63 -16.79
N ARG A 334 11.99 5.67 -16.00
CA ARG A 334 11.42 7.00 -16.23
C ARG A 334 11.93 7.58 -17.55
N GLU A 335 10.99 7.86 -18.45
CA GLU A 335 11.25 8.54 -19.73
C GLU A 335 11.17 10.06 -19.61
N GLU A 336 10.18 10.58 -18.86
CA GLU A 336 10.00 12.02 -18.70
C GLU A 336 10.84 12.59 -17.56
N LYS A 337 11.72 13.55 -17.89
CA LYS A 337 12.60 14.25 -16.93
C LYS A 337 13.32 13.30 -15.95
N PRO A 338 14.05 12.28 -16.45
CA PRO A 338 14.78 11.37 -15.58
C PRO A 338 15.85 12.09 -14.76
N LEU A 339 16.05 11.68 -13.52
CA LEU A 339 17.17 12.16 -12.70
C LEU A 339 18.50 11.49 -13.10
N LEU A 340 18.43 10.25 -13.61
CA LEU A 340 19.60 9.45 -13.97
C LEU A 340 19.97 9.63 -15.44
N GLU A 341 21.28 9.74 -15.68
CA GLU A 341 21.87 9.66 -17.02
C GLU A 341 21.91 8.21 -17.50
N GLU A 342 21.90 8.00 -18.82
CA GLU A 342 21.82 6.66 -19.43
C GLU A 342 22.91 5.70 -18.95
N MET A 343 24.15 6.18 -18.84
CA MET A 343 25.26 5.36 -18.34
C MET A 343 25.07 4.96 -16.87
N GLN A 344 24.44 5.82 -16.06
CA GLN A 344 24.13 5.50 -14.66
C GLN A 344 23.00 4.48 -14.59
N LYS A 345 21.96 4.59 -15.43
CA LYS A 345 20.87 3.60 -15.52
C LYS A 345 21.44 2.21 -15.80
N ILE A 346 22.30 2.07 -16.81
CA ILE A 346 22.96 0.80 -17.15
C ILE A 346 23.77 0.25 -15.98
N GLN A 347 24.55 1.10 -15.29
CA GLN A 347 25.36 0.68 -14.15
C GLN A 347 24.51 0.25 -12.96
N LEU A 348 23.43 0.97 -12.67
CA LEU A 348 22.52 0.65 -11.57
C LEU A 348 21.74 -0.63 -11.84
N MET A 349 21.29 -0.88 -13.07
CA MET A 349 20.63 -2.14 -13.44
C MET A 349 21.51 -3.35 -13.11
N ARG A 350 22.82 -3.30 -13.43
CA ARG A 350 23.76 -4.37 -13.08
C ARG A 350 23.92 -4.57 -11.57
N ILE A 351 24.02 -3.48 -10.81
CA ILE A 351 24.17 -3.55 -9.35
C ILE A 351 22.88 -4.08 -8.69
N MET A 352 21.71 -3.67 -9.20
CA MET A 352 20.42 -4.18 -8.75
C MET A 352 20.26 -5.66 -9.06
N GLU A 353 20.68 -6.12 -10.24
CA GLU A 353 20.72 -7.55 -10.60
C GLU A 353 21.49 -8.37 -9.56
N GLU A 354 22.68 -7.93 -9.15
CA GLU A 354 23.46 -8.61 -8.10
C GLU A 354 22.71 -8.64 -6.75
N ALA A 355 22.00 -7.56 -6.39
CA ALA A 355 21.18 -7.52 -5.18
C ALA A 355 19.96 -8.46 -5.24
N PHE A 356 19.29 -8.55 -6.38
CA PHE A 356 18.19 -9.51 -6.59
C PHE A 356 18.69 -10.96 -6.60
N GLY A 357 19.91 -11.22 -7.05
CA GLY A 357 20.57 -12.51 -6.86
C GLY A 357 20.62 -12.93 -5.39
N ALA A 358 21.02 -12.01 -4.50
CA ALA A 358 21.03 -12.25 -3.05
C ALA A 358 19.61 -12.43 -2.46
N VAL A 359 18.63 -11.64 -2.92
CA VAL A 359 17.22 -11.81 -2.51
C VAL A 359 16.68 -13.19 -2.90
N ILE A 360 16.94 -13.64 -4.13
CA ILE A 360 16.55 -14.97 -4.61
C ILE A 360 17.24 -16.06 -3.78
N PHE A 361 18.54 -15.91 -3.50
CA PHE A 361 19.28 -16.84 -2.67
C PHE A 361 18.69 -16.98 -1.27
N TYR A 362 18.34 -15.86 -0.62
CA TYR A 362 17.64 -15.87 0.67
C TYR A 362 16.27 -16.57 0.59
N LEU A 363 15.43 -16.21 -0.39
CA LEU A 363 14.08 -16.77 -0.52
C LEU A 363 14.08 -18.29 -0.76
N ARG A 364 15.11 -18.84 -1.40
CA ARG A 364 15.27 -20.30 -1.59
C ARG A 364 15.49 -21.06 -0.29
N GLN A 365 15.95 -20.38 0.77
CA GLN A 365 16.29 -21.00 2.05
C GLN A 365 15.16 -20.91 3.08
N VAL A 366 14.12 -20.13 2.77
CA VAL A 366 12.96 -19.91 3.64
C VAL A 366 12.25 -21.23 3.91
N LYS A 367 12.01 -21.51 5.19
CA LYS A 367 11.30 -22.71 5.64
C LYS A 367 9.81 -22.45 5.79
N GLN A 368 9.03 -23.54 5.85
CA GLN A 368 7.58 -23.47 5.91
C GLN A 368 7.06 -22.80 7.20
N GLU A 369 7.80 -22.91 8.31
CA GLU A 369 7.46 -22.28 9.58
C GLU A 369 7.64 -20.76 9.56
N GLU A 370 8.51 -20.26 8.67
CA GLU A 370 8.91 -18.86 8.61
C GLU A 370 8.00 -18.02 7.73
N LEU A 371 7.12 -18.62 6.91
CA LEU A 371 6.33 -17.93 5.88
C LEU A 371 5.44 -16.78 6.39
N GLN A 372 5.20 -16.68 7.71
CA GLN A 372 4.47 -15.58 8.33
C GLN A 372 5.34 -14.35 8.64
N ASP A 373 6.64 -14.43 8.41
CA ASP A 373 7.56 -13.32 8.65
C ASP A 373 7.27 -12.17 7.65
N PRO A 374 6.96 -10.95 8.13
CA PRO A 374 6.77 -9.78 7.28
C PRO A 374 7.97 -9.48 6.38
N PHE A 375 9.17 -9.88 6.78
CA PHE A 375 10.37 -9.68 5.99
C PHE A 375 10.35 -10.51 4.70
N ILE A 376 9.86 -11.75 4.73
CA ILE A 376 9.70 -12.57 3.52
C ILE A 376 8.70 -11.91 2.57
N PHE A 377 7.61 -11.36 3.11
CA PHE A 377 6.64 -10.63 2.29
C PHE A 377 7.32 -9.43 1.60
N ALA A 378 8.12 -8.66 2.33
CA ALA A 378 8.87 -7.54 1.77
C ALA A 378 9.86 -7.99 0.67
N SER A 379 10.56 -9.11 0.88
CA SER A 379 11.47 -9.71 -0.10
C SER A 379 10.75 -10.22 -1.36
N VAL A 380 9.58 -10.85 -1.21
CA VAL A 380 8.75 -11.28 -2.35
C VAL A 380 8.19 -10.07 -3.10
N ARG A 381 7.77 -9.02 -2.38
CA ARG A 381 7.24 -7.78 -2.97
C ARG A 381 8.28 -7.09 -3.86
N ILE A 382 9.50 -6.89 -3.35
CA ILE A 382 10.56 -6.23 -4.13
C ILE A 382 10.99 -7.08 -5.32
N LEU A 383 11.02 -8.41 -5.17
CA LEU A 383 11.29 -9.32 -6.28
C LEU A 383 10.18 -9.25 -7.34
N GLY A 384 8.92 -9.15 -6.93
CA GLY A 384 7.79 -8.93 -7.83
C GLY A 384 7.94 -7.65 -8.65
N ALA A 385 8.38 -6.56 -8.02
CA ALA A 385 8.68 -5.31 -8.70
C ALA A 385 9.82 -5.45 -9.72
N TRP A 386 10.87 -6.23 -9.42
CA TRP A 386 11.92 -6.54 -10.39
C TRP A 386 11.41 -7.36 -11.56
N MET A 387 10.69 -8.46 -11.29
CA MET A 387 10.16 -9.35 -12.33
C MET A 387 9.14 -8.66 -13.25
N ALA A 388 8.49 -7.60 -12.77
CA ALA A 388 7.59 -6.78 -13.57
C ALA A 388 8.31 -5.98 -14.65
N GLU A 389 9.56 -5.57 -14.40
CA GLU A 389 10.25 -4.58 -15.23
C GLU A 389 11.50 -5.14 -15.93
N GLU A 390 12.16 -6.14 -15.35
CA GLU A 390 13.36 -6.78 -15.89
C GLU A 390 13.10 -8.27 -16.13
N THR A 391 12.99 -8.63 -17.41
CA THR A 391 12.66 -10.00 -17.83
C THR A 391 13.84 -10.77 -18.38
N SER A 392 15.02 -10.16 -18.54
CA SER A 392 16.18 -10.77 -19.22
C SER A 392 17.22 -11.34 -18.26
N SER A 393 17.42 -10.70 -17.10
CA SER A 393 18.37 -11.11 -16.08
C SER A 393 17.82 -12.17 -15.12
N LEU A 394 18.71 -12.96 -14.51
CA LEU A 394 18.40 -13.96 -13.46
C LEU A 394 17.33 -15.02 -13.85
N LYS A 395 17.14 -15.27 -15.16
CA LYS A 395 16.07 -16.16 -15.66
C LYS A 395 16.08 -17.54 -15.04
N GLN A 396 17.27 -18.15 -14.96
CA GLN A 396 17.41 -19.49 -14.40
C GLN A 396 17.06 -19.46 -12.91
N GLU A 397 17.54 -18.45 -12.21
CA GLU A 397 17.39 -18.30 -10.78
C GLU A 397 15.92 -18.08 -10.39
N ILE A 398 15.22 -17.25 -11.16
CA ILE A 398 13.77 -17.02 -11.05
C ILE A 398 13.01 -18.33 -11.34
N CYS A 399 13.33 -19.05 -12.43
CA CYS A 399 12.67 -20.31 -12.77
C CYS A 399 12.74 -21.33 -11.63
N GLU A 400 13.89 -21.46 -10.99
CA GLU A 400 14.10 -22.35 -9.85
C GLU A 400 13.32 -21.91 -8.60
N LEU A 401 13.04 -20.60 -8.43
CA LEU A 401 12.30 -20.03 -7.31
C LEU A 401 10.76 -20.04 -7.53
N LEU A 402 10.28 -20.10 -8.77
CA LEU A 402 8.85 -20.04 -9.11
C LEU A 402 7.94 -20.99 -8.29
N PRO A 403 8.29 -22.27 -8.06
CA PRO A 403 7.45 -23.16 -7.25
C PRO A 403 7.24 -22.63 -5.82
N PHE A 404 8.27 -22.04 -5.23
CA PHE A 404 8.17 -21.39 -3.92
C PHE A 404 7.26 -20.18 -3.96
N LEU A 405 7.39 -19.29 -4.97
CA LEU A 405 6.54 -18.09 -5.08
C LEU A 405 5.06 -18.43 -5.23
N VAL A 406 4.72 -19.44 -6.05
CA VAL A 406 3.34 -19.92 -6.20
C VAL A 406 2.83 -20.51 -4.89
N HIS A 407 3.63 -21.33 -4.21
CA HIS A 407 3.26 -21.90 -2.91
C HIS A 407 3.03 -20.82 -1.84
N TYR A 408 3.94 -19.84 -1.76
CA TYR A 408 3.88 -18.73 -0.81
C TYR A 408 2.64 -17.87 -1.03
N ALA A 409 2.41 -17.44 -2.28
CA ALA A 409 1.24 -16.64 -2.65
C ALA A 409 -0.07 -17.38 -2.35
N LYS A 410 -0.12 -18.69 -2.66
CA LYS A 410 -1.28 -19.52 -2.33
C LYS A 410 -1.55 -19.60 -0.82
N LYS A 411 -0.51 -19.81 0.00
CA LYS A 411 -0.66 -19.92 1.46
C LYS A 411 -1.23 -18.63 2.04
N LEU A 412 -0.63 -17.47 1.72
CA LEU A 412 -1.11 -16.18 2.23
C LEU A 412 -2.53 -15.85 1.75
N PHE A 413 -2.83 -16.13 0.49
CA PHE A 413 -4.17 -15.92 -0.06
C PHE A 413 -5.24 -16.79 0.64
N GLN A 414 -4.94 -18.07 0.88
CA GLN A 414 -5.87 -18.98 1.55
C GLN A 414 -6.09 -18.64 3.04
N GLU A 415 -5.05 -18.19 3.74
CA GLU A 415 -5.15 -17.74 5.13
C GLU A 415 -5.89 -16.40 5.26
N GLY A 416 -5.81 -15.54 4.22
CA GLY A 416 -6.56 -14.29 4.15
C GLY A 416 -7.99 -14.40 3.65
N SER A 417 -8.35 -15.50 2.98
CA SER A 417 -9.70 -15.71 2.46
C SER A 417 -10.70 -15.99 3.60
N PRO A 418 -11.82 -15.24 3.70
CA PRO A 418 -12.82 -15.43 4.74
C PRO A 418 -13.52 -16.80 4.69
N ALA A 419 -13.31 -17.59 3.63
CA ALA A 419 -13.94 -18.90 3.45
C ALA A 419 -13.44 -19.99 4.41
N VAL A 420 -12.28 -19.82 5.07
CA VAL A 420 -11.66 -20.86 5.92
C VAL A 420 -11.82 -20.59 7.43
N SER A 421 -12.29 -19.41 7.83
CA SER A 421 -12.47 -19.10 9.26
C SER A 421 -13.87 -19.46 9.76
N LEU A 422 -13.94 -20.47 10.64
CA LEU A 422 -15.11 -20.73 11.48
C LEU A 422 -15.57 -19.42 12.17
N PRO A 423 -16.89 -19.21 12.37
CA PRO A 423 -17.38 -17.95 12.91
C PRO A 423 -16.94 -17.78 14.36
N GLN A 424 -15.88 -17.00 14.58
CA GLN A 424 -15.58 -16.44 15.88
C GLN A 424 -16.22 -15.06 16.00
N PRO A 425 -16.71 -14.68 17.21
CA PRO A 425 -17.42 -13.43 17.39
C PRO A 425 -16.52 -12.25 17.06
N LYS A 426 -16.98 -11.36 16.18
CA LYS A 426 -16.34 -10.10 15.83
C LYS A 426 -16.12 -9.24 17.09
N LEU A 427 -14.95 -9.37 17.70
CA LEU A 427 -14.38 -8.30 18.52
C LEU A 427 -13.64 -7.37 17.56
N VAL A 428 -14.11 -6.11 17.56
CA VAL A 428 -13.53 -4.92 16.93
C VAL A 428 -12.04 -5.07 16.63
N SER A 429 -11.71 -5.38 15.38
CA SER A 429 -10.35 -5.47 14.89
C SER A 429 -9.72 -4.07 14.94
N THR A 430 -8.63 -3.98 15.69
CA THR A 430 -7.77 -2.81 15.74
C THR A 430 -6.88 -2.88 14.49
N GLU A 431 -6.99 -1.89 13.61
CA GLU A 431 -6.09 -1.71 12.47
C GLU A 431 -4.65 -1.53 12.99
N GLY A 432 -3.78 -2.49 12.69
CA GLY A 432 -2.35 -2.41 13.01
C GLY A 432 -1.78 -3.73 13.53
N SER A 433 -1.60 -4.72 12.65
CA SER A 433 -0.58 -5.79 12.69
C SER A 433 -0.92 -7.03 11.83
N ALA A 434 -1.89 -6.97 10.93
CA ALA A 434 -2.08 -8.07 9.98
C ALA A 434 -1.07 -7.92 8.84
N LEU A 435 -0.30 -8.97 8.54
CA LEU A 435 0.51 -9.04 7.32
C LEU A 435 -0.36 -8.67 6.12
N PRO A 436 0.13 -7.94 5.12
CA PRO A 436 -0.60 -7.86 3.86
C PRO A 436 -0.74 -9.27 3.28
N GLN A 437 -1.97 -9.76 3.14
CA GLN A 437 -2.27 -11.14 2.77
C GLN A 437 -2.22 -11.39 1.26
N ASP A 438 -2.04 -10.32 0.47
CA ASP A 438 -2.10 -10.36 -0.99
C ASP A 438 -0.70 -10.19 -1.62
N ALA A 439 0.13 -11.22 -1.44
CA ALA A 439 1.43 -11.29 -2.11
C ALA A 439 1.27 -11.53 -3.62
N LEU A 440 0.19 -12.20 -4.03
CA LEU A 440 -0.05 -12.56 -5.42
C LEU A 440 -0.16 -11.32 -6.31
N ARG A 441 -0.84 -10.26 -5.85
CA ARG A 441 -0.93 -8.98 -6.57
C ARG A 441 0.41 -8.44 -7.05
N PHE A 442 1.48 -8.58 -6.25
CA PHE A 442 2.81 -8.08 -6.60
C PHE A 442 3.56 -9.01 -7.57
N LEU A 443 3.14 -10.27 -7.68
CA LEU A 443 3.73 -11.26 -8.59
C LEU A 443 3.03 -11.30 -9.96
N LEU A 444 1.79 -10.82 -10.07
CA LEU A 444 1.00 -10.89 -11.30
C LEU A 444 1.72 -10.29 -12.52
N PRO A 445 2.33 -9.08 -12.46
CA PRO A 445 3.00 -8.52 -13.64
C PRO A 445 4.15 -9.41 -14.12
N GLY A 446 5.00 -9.88 -13.20
CA GLY A 446 6.07 -10.82 -13.51
C GLY A 446 5.55 -12.15 -14.07
N PHE A 447 4.46 -12.70 -13.53
CA PHE A 447 3.82 -13.90 -14.06
C PHE A 447 3.24 -13.68 -15.47
N CYS A 448 2.76 -12.47 -15.77
CA CYS A 448 2.30 -12.11 -17.11
C CYS A 448 3.44 -12.24 -18.13
N HIS A 449 4.60 -11.65 -17.86
CA HIS A 449 5.77 -11.79 -18.75
C HIS A 449 6.25 -13.24 -18.85
N LEU A 450 6.37 -13.92 -17.70
CA LEU A 450 6.89 -15.28 -17.65
C LEU A 450 5.99 -16.32 -18.31
N THR A 451 4.67 -16.11 -18.37
CA THR A 451 3.78 -17.04 -19.10
C THR A 451 3.90 -16.93 -20.61
N ALA A 452 4.45 -15.84 -21.15
CA ALA A 452 4.74 -15.74 -22.57
C ALA A 452 5.94 -16.63 -22.99
N GLU A 453 6.85 -16.95 -22.06
CA GLU A 453 8.06 -17.75 -22.31
C GLU A 453 7.85 -19.25 -22.01
N ASP A 454 8.45 -20.14 -22.82
CA ASP A 454 8.20 -21.59 -22.75
C ASP A 454 8.55 -22.22 -21.38
N LYS A 455 9.82 -22.13 -20.97
CA LYS A 455 10.32 -22.77 -19.74
C LYS A 455 9.60 -22.27 -18.46
N PRO A 456 9.55 -20.97 -18.16
CA PRO A 456 8.88 -20.51 -16.94
C PRO A 456 7.37 -20.75 -16.95
N ARG A 457 6.70 -20.70 -18.12
CA ARG A 457 5.29 -21.10 -18.25
C ARG A 457 5.06 -22.55 -17.80
N ASP A 458 5.87 -23.49 -18.27
CA ASP A 458 5.73 -24.90 -17.90
C ASP A 458 5.90 -25.12 -16.38
N ILE A 459 6.82 -24.37 -15.76
CA ILE A 459 7.04 -24.38 -14.31
C ILE A 459 5.83 -23.82 -13.57
N LEU A 460 5.28 -22.67 -14.01
CA LEU A 460 4.08 -22.07 -13.41
C LEU A 460 2.87 -23.00 -13.49
N ILE A 461 2.65 -23.64 -14.64
CA ILE A 461 1.59 -24.65 -14.83
C ILE A 461 1.79 -25.80 -13.86
N SER A 462 3.00 -26.37 -13.81
CA SER A 462 3.33 -27.51 -12.94
C SER A 462 3.23 -27.18 -11.46
N ALA A 463 3.51 -25.93 -11.07
CA ALA A 463 3.36 -25.45 -9.70
C ALA A 463 1.90 -25.16 -9.29
N GLY A 464 0.95 -25.26 -10.23
CA GLY A 464 -0.48 -25.04 -9.97
C GLY A 464 -0.91 -23.57 -10.02
N ALA A 465 -0.15 -22.71 -10.72
CA ALA A 465 -0.51 -21.30 -10.89
C ALA A 465 -1.89 -21.09 -11.56
N PRO A 466 -2.33 -21.87 -12.58
CA PRO A 466 -3.64 -21.66 -13.20
C PRO A 466 -4.82 -21.74 -12.22
N ALA A 467 -4.81 -22.74 -11.33
CA ALA A 467 -5.85 -22.91 -10.31
C ALA A 467 -5.81 -21.77 -9.28
N LEU A 468 -4.62 -21.39 -8.82
CA LEU A 468 -4.44 -20.25 -7.91
C LEU A 468 -4.96 -18.94 -8.53
N LEU A 469 -4.59 -18.66 -9.78
CA LEU A 469 -5.01 -17.46 -10.50
C LEU A 469 -6.52 -17.41 -10.67
N TRP A 470 -7.17 -18.56 -10.92
CA TRP A 470 -8.62 -18.65 -11.00
C TRP A 470 -9.31 -18.34 -9.66
N GLU A 471 -8.86 -18.95 -8.56
CA GLU A 471 -9.39 -18.66 -7.22
C GLU A 471 -9.23 -17.19 -6.87
N TYR A 472 -8.06 -16.62 -7.17
CA TYR A 472 -7.77 -15.20 -6.95
C TYR A 472 -8.63 -14.30 -7.84
N PHE A 473 -8.79 -14.62 -9.12
CA PHE A 473 -9.65 -13.89 -10.05
C PHE A 473 -11.09 -13.81 -9.52
N LEU A 474 -11.64 -14.95 -9.07
CA LEU A 474 -12.99 -15.00 -8.52
C LEU A 474 -13.12 -14.10 -7.28
N HIS A 475 -12.16 -14.16 -6.37
CA HIS A 475 -12.15 -13.31 -5.18
C HIS A 475 -12.09 -11.81 -5.53
N GLN A 476 -11.19 -11.41 -6.44
CA GLN A 476 -11.09 -10.01 -6.87
C GLN A 476 -12.35 -9.54 -7.61
N TRP A 477 -13.01 -10.42 -8.37
CA TRP A 477 -14.29 -10.13 -9.00
C TRP A 477 -15.42 -9.91 -7.96
N GLU A 478 -15.47 -10.71 -6.90
CA GLU A 478 -16.40 -10.51 -5.78
C GLU A 478 -16.13 -9.18 -5.06
N VAL A 479 -14.87 -8.81 -4.85
CA VAL A 479 -14.49 -7.51 -4.27
C VAL A 479 -14.97 -6.36 -5.17
N LEU A 480 -14.72 -6.44 -6.48
CA LEU A 480 -15.13 -5.42 -7.44
C LEU A 480 -16.66 -5.24 -7.47
N THR A 481 -17.42 -6.34 -7.39
CA THR A 481 -18.89 -6.32 -7.50
C THR A 481 -19.62 -6.05 -6.19
N SER A 482 -18.98 -6.25 -5.02
CA SER A 482 -19.59 -6.08 -3.70
C SER A 482 -19.53 -4.65 -3.14
N VAL A 483 -18.61 -3.80 -3.63
CA VAL A 483 -18.46 -2.43 -3.13
C VAL A 483 -19.48 -1.49 -3.81
N PRO A 484 -20.39 -0.84 -3.06
CA PRO A 484 -21.28 0.17 -3.63
C PRO A 484 -20.44 1.39 -4.03
N LYS A 485 -20.40 1.69 -5.34
CA LYS A 485 -19.80 2.86 -6.02
C LYS A 485 -19.22 3.91 -5.05
N SER A 486 -18.07 3.61 -4.44
CA SER A 486 -17.34 4.57 -3.62
C SER A 486 -16.65 5.55 -4.56
N LEU A 487 -16.56 6.82 -4.17
CA LEU A 487 -15.91 7.89 -4.93
C LEU A 487 -14.38 7.71 -5.13
N THR A 488 -13.81 6.62 -4.62
CA THR A 488 -12.41 6.21 -4.81
C THR A 488 -12.33 5.08 -5.85
N PRO A 489 -11.57 5.24 -6.94
CA PRO A 489 -11.40 4.19 -7.92
C PRO A 489 -10.71 2.98 -7.29
N LEU A 490 -11.28 1.78 -7.44
CA LEU A 490 -10.73 0.49 -7.01
C LEU A 490 -9.58 0.05 -7.94
N THR A 491 -8.63 0.95 -8.19
CA THR A 491 -7.57 0.77 -9.20
C THR A 491 -6.80 -0.52 -8.98
N SER A 492 -6.46 -0.89 -7.74
CA SER A 492 -5.64 -2.09 -7.51
C SER A 492 -6.35 -3.41 -7.82
N THR A 493 -7.66 -3.52 -7.55
CA THR A 493 -8.45 -4.74 -7.81
C THR A 493 -8.68 -4.89 -9.30
N GLU A 494 -9.06 -3.80 -9.97
CA GLU A 494 -9.25 -3.81 -11.42
C GLU A 494 -7.96 -4.15 -12.16
N MET A 495 -6.83 -3.51 -11.81
CA MET A 495 -5.52 -3.82 -12.40
C MET A 495 -5.14 -5.29 -12.19
N SER A 496 -5.42 -5.85 -11.01
CA SER A 496 -5.17 -7.28 -10.76
C SER A 496 -5.97 -8.20 -11.68
N LEU A 497 -7.24 -7.88 -11.93
CA LEU A 497 -8.09 -8.64 -12.85
C LEU A 497 -7.63 -8.49 -14.31
N GLN A 498 -7.20 -7.29 -14.71
CA GLN A 498 -6.65 -7.03 -16.05
C GLN A 498 -5.37 -7.84 -16.27
N THR A 499 -4.40 -7.78 -15.35
CA THR A 499 -3.16 -8.56 -15.45
C THR A 499 -3.43 -10.07 -15.44
N ALA A 500 -4.38 -10.54 -14.61
CA ALA A 500 -4.80 -11.94 -14.63
C ALA A 500 -5.41 -12.36 -15.97
N CYS A 501 -6.20 -11.49 -16.63
CA CYS A 501 -6.66 -11.75 -17.99
C CYS A 501 -5.49 -11.89 -18.97
N GLY A 502 -4.47 -11.04 -18.87
CA GLY A 502 -3.24 -11.14 -19.67
C GLY A 502 -2.52 -12.47 -19.47
N ILE A 503 -2.36 -12.94 -18.23
CA ILE A 503 -1.77 -14.24 -17.93
C ILE A 503 -2.60 -15.38 -18.57
N PHE A 504 -3.92 -15.36 -18.41
CA PHE A 504 -4.78 -16.37 -19.03
C PHE A 504 -4.73 -16.32 -20.56
N LEU A 505 -4.64 -15.13 -21.15
CA LEU A 505 -4.55 -14.95 -22.59
C LEU A 505 -3.26 -15.59 -23.14
N ASN A 506 -2.12 -15.40 -22.45
CA ASN A 506 -0.87 -16.10 -22.79
C ASN A 506 -1.08 -17.61 -22.80
N LEU A 507 -1.66 -18.18 -21.74
CA LEU A 507 -1.93 -19.63 -21.65
C LEU A 507 -2.89 -20.11 -22.75
N VAL A 508 -3.89 -19.32 -23.10
CA VAL A 508 -4.85 -19.62 -24.17
C VAL A 508 -4.16 -19.71 -25.53
N VAL A 509 -3.23 -18.80 -25.80
CA VAL A 509 -2.45 -18.77 -27.05
C VAL A 509 -1.42 -19.90 -27.09
N THR A 510 -0.69 -20.13 -25.99
CA THR A 510 0.50 -20.99 -25.99
C THR A 510 0.23 -22.43 -25.57
N THR A 511 -0.86 -22.71 -24.84
CA THR A 511 -1.16 -24.04 -24.26
C THR A 511 -2.61 -24.50 -24.49
N PRO A 512 -3.11 -24.56 -25.74
CA PRO A 512 -4.52 -24.84 -26.03
C PRO A 512 -4.99 -26.21 -25.51
N ASP A 513 -4.12 -27.20 -25.41
CA ASP A 513 -4.48 -28.53 -24.87
C ASP A 513 -4.77 -28.49 -23.37
N LEU A 514 -4.05 -27.67 -22.60
CA LEU A 514 -4.34 -27.44 -21.20
C LEU A 514 -5.73 -26.83 -21.03
N ILE A 515 -6.06 -25.82 -21.84
CA ILE A 515 -7.37 -25.13 -21.80
C ILE A 515 -8.51 -26.13 -22.03
N ARG A 516 -8.35 -27.11 -22.94
CA ARG A 516 -9.38 -28.12 -23.23
C ARG A 516 -9.59 -29.12 -22.10
N GLN A 517 -8.54 -29.44 -21.35
CA GLN A 517 -8.54 -30.56 -20.41
C GLN A 517 -8.80 -30.12 -18.97
N ASP A 518 -8.29 -28.96 -18.56
CA ASP A 518 -8.38 -28.49 -17.19
C ASP A 518 -9.71 -27.76 -16.91
N LYS A 519 -10.43 -28.24 -15.89
CA LYS A 519 -11.74 -27.72 -15.46
C LYS A 519 -11.69 -26.26 -15.00
N THR A 520 -10.52 -25.79 -14.59
CA THR A 520 -10.28 -24.39 -14.21
C THR A 520 -10.70 -23.45 -15.33
N PHE A 521 -10.35 -23.76 -16.59
CA PHE A 521 -10.67 -22.92 -17.74
C PHE A 521 -12.14 -23.00 -18.15
N SER A 522 -12.80 -24.13 -17.92
CA SER A 522 -14.26 -24.22 -18.08
C SER A 522 -14.98 -23.33 -17.05
N SER A 523 -14.50 -23.33 -15.80
CA SER A 523 -15.05 -22.48 -14.73
C SER A 523 -14.79 -20.99 -14.99
N LEU A 524 -13.59 -20.66 -15.47
CA LEU A 524 -13.24 -19.31 -15.93
C LEU A 524 -14.13 -18.87 -17.09
N MET A 525 -14.37 -19.73 -18.07
CA MET A 525 -15.29 -19.42 -19.17
C MET A 525 -16.71 -19.13 -18.65
N ASP A 526 -17.25 -19.96 -17.76
CA ASP A 526 -18.57 -19.75 -17.17
C ASP A 526 -18.68 -18.42 -16.40
N MET A 527 -17.58 -17.96 -15.81
CA MET A 527 -17.49 -16.65 -15.16
C MET A 527 -17.49 -15.53 -16.20
N LEU A 528 -16.64 -15.64 -17.23
CA LEU A 528 -16.51 -14.63 -18.29
C LEU A 528 -17.83 -14.41 -19.03
N LEU A 529 -18.58 -15.50 -19.26
CA LEU A 529 -19.91 -15.46 -19.86
C LEU A 529 -20.89 -14.59 -19.07
N LYS A 530 -20.73 -14.50 -17.74
CA LYS A 530 -21.60 -13.73 -16.84
C LYS A 530 -21.06 -12.34 -16.55
N SER A 531 -19.75 -12.16 -16.52
CA SER A 531 -19.12 -10.91 -16.09
C SER A 531 -19.17 -9.82 -17.15
N LEU A 532 -18.87 -10.13 -18.42
CA LEU A 532 -18.82 -9.11 -19.47
C LEU A 532 -20.16 -8.37 -19.67
N PRO A 533 -21.33 -9.04 -19.72
CA PRO A 533 -22.62 -8.34 -19.82
C PRO A 533 -22.91 -7.40 -18.64
N LEU A 534 -22.39 -7.71 -17.44
CA LEU A 534 -22.52 -6.86 -16.26
C LEU A 534 -21.54 -5.69 -16.26
N LEU A 535 -20.36 -5.88 -16.84
CA LEU A 535 -19.27 -4.91 -16.84
C LEU A 535 -19.42 -3.87 -17.95
N LEU A 536 -19.78 -4.28 -19.16
CA LEU A 536 -19.83 -3.39 -20.33
C LEU A 536 -20.72 -2.14 -20.15
N PRO A 537 -21.88 -2.19 -19.49
CA PRO A 537 -22.68 -0.99 -19.21
C PRO A 537 -21.98 0.03 -18.30
N GLN A 538 -20.95 -0.39 -17.56
CA GLN A 538 -20.18 0.43 -16.63
C GLN A 538 -18.96 1.02 -17.34
N LYS A 539 -19.13 2.22 -17.90
CA LYS A 539 -18.12 2.87 -18.75
C LYS A 539 -16.76 3.10 -18.07
N ASP A 540 -16.73 3.12 -16.74
CA ASP A 540 -15.51 3.33 -15.96
C ASP A 540 -14.56 2.11 -15.99
N HIS A 541 -15.02 0.95 -16.48
CA HIS A 541 -14.26 -0.31 -16.50
C HIS A 541 -13.97 -0.81 -17.93
N LEU A 542 -13.83 0.10 -18.89
CA LEU A 542 -13.70 -0.26 -20.31
C LEU A 542 -12.47 -1.13 -20.61
N VAL A 543 -11.33 -0.86 -19.96
CA VAL A 543 -10.09 -1.64 -20.13
C VAL A 543 -10.27 -3.08 -19.64
N LEU A 544 -10.92 -3.27 -18.48
CA LEU A 544 -11.23 -4.61 -17.99
C LEU A 544 -12.26 -5.32 -18.88
N ALA A 545 -13.25 -4.60 -19.42
CA ALA A 545 -14.21 -5.16 -20.37
C ALA A 545 -13.52 -5.64 -21.66
N ALA A 546 -12.56 -4.88 -22.18
CA ALA A 546 -11.74 -5.30 -23.32
C ALA A 546 -10.97 -6.60 -23.02
N ASN A 547 -10.30 -6.66 -21.88
CA ASN A 547 -9.57 -7.85 -21.43
C ASN A 547 -10.48 -9.09 -21.34
N MET A 548 -11.64 -8.97 -20.70
CA MET A 548 -12.59 -10.09 -20.55
C MET A 548 -13.25 -10.51 -21.87
N ALA A 549 -13.58 -9.55 -22.74
CA ALA A 549 -14.15 -9.83 -24.06
C ALA A 549 -13.15 -10.60 -24.93
N THR A 550 -11.91 -10.11 -25.02
CA THR A 550 -10.87 -10.74 -25.83
C THR A 550 -10.48 -12.11 -25.28
N LEU A 551 -10.29 -12.24 -23.97
CA LEU A 551 -10.02 -13.54 -23.34
C LEU A 551 -11.16 -14.54 -23.59
N GLY A 552 -12.42 -14.14 -23.36
CA GLY A 552 -13.56 -15.01 -23.54
C GLY A 552 -13.76 -15.45 -25.00
N LEU A 553 -13.58 -14.55 -25.97
CA LEU A 553 -13.62 -14.90 -27.40
C LEU A 553 -12.50 -15.87 -27.78
N MET A 554 -11.27 -15.62 -27.31
CA MET A 554 -10.13 -16.49 -27.56
C MET A 554 -10.32 -17.89 -26.95
N MET A 555 -10.84 -17.97 -25.71
CA MET A 555 -11.18 -19.23 -25.07
C MET A 555 -12.33 -19.96 -25.78
N ALA A 556 -13.35 -19.24 -26.26
CA ALA A 556 -14.50 -19.83 -26.94
C ALA A 556 -14.09 -20.60 -28.20
N ARG A 557 -13.04 -20.16 -28.91
CA ARG A 557 -12.48 -20.89 -30.08
C ARG A 557 -11.96 -22.28 -29.70
N ILE A 558 -11.32 -22.38 -28.54
CA ILE A 558 -10.72 -23.62 -28.05
C ILE A 558 -11.78 -24.54 -27.43
N LEU A 559 -12.71 -23.94 -26.69
CA LEU A 559 -13.77 -24.62 -25.94
C LEU A 559 -15.07 -24.77 -26.74
N ALA A 560 -15.06 -24.62 -28.07
CA ALA A 560 -16.27 -24.60 -28.89
C ALA A 560 -17.19 -25.82 -28.67
N GLY A 561 -16.64 -27.00 -28.37
CA GLY A 561 -17.41 -28.21 -28.06
C GLY A 561 -18.10 -28.21 -26.69
N SER A 562 -17.85 -27.22 -25.82
CA SER A 562 -18.44 -27.13 -24.49
C SER A 562 -19.93 -26.80 -24.55
N ALA A 563 -20.74 -27.52 -23.75
CA ALA A 563 -22.18 -27.30 -23.66
C ALA A 563 -22.55 -25.86 -23.25
N ALA A 564 -21.70 -25.19 -22.46
CA ALA A 564 -21.92 -23.80 -22.04
C ALA A 564 -21.98 -22.83 -23.22
N LEU A 565 -21.29 -23.12 -24.33
CA LEU A 565 -21.18 -22.26 -25.52
C LEU A 565 -22.14 -22.63 -26.65
N GLN A 566 -22.91 -23.72 -26.49
CA GLN A 566 -23.87 -24.19 -27.48
C GLN A 566 -25.22 -23.47 -27.39
N GLY A 567 -25.18 -22.13 -27.50
CA GLY A 567 -26.38 -21.29 -27.61
C GLY A 567 -27.16 -21.11 -26.30
N THR A 568 -26.50 -21.28 -25.15
CA THR A 568 -27.09 -20.96 -23.85
C THR A 568 -27.38 -19.45 -23.73
N GLN A 569 -28.29 -19.06 -22.83
CA GLN A 569 -28.60 -17.65 -22.61
C GLN A 569 -27.35 -16.83 -22.25
N SER A 570 -26.50 -17.34 -21.33
CA SER A 570 -25.26 -16.65 -20.95
C SER A 570 -24.27 -16.54 -22.10
N ALA A 571 -24.17 -17.55 -22.98
CA ALA A 571 -23.36 -17.45 -24.19
C ALA A 571 -23.89 -16.36 -25.15
N GLN A 572 -25.20 -16.32 -25.38
CA GLN A 572 -25.80 -15.30 -26.25
C GLN A 572 -25.60 -13.88 -25.68
N GLU A 573 -25.78 -13.69 -24.38
CA GLU A 573 -25.57 -12.41 -23.70
C GLU A 573 -24.11 -11.97 -23.76
N PHE A 574 -23.16 -12.88 -23.50
CA PHE A 574 -21.72 -12.62 -23.64
C PHE A 574 -21.34 -12.21 -25.06
N PHE A 575 -21.70 -13.00 -26.07
CA PHE A 575 -21.32 -12.70 -27.44
C PHE A 575 -21.99 -11.41 -27.93
N ARG A 576 -23.24 -11.14 -27.52
CA ARG A 576 -23.88 -9.85 -27.79
C ARG A 576 -23.11 -8.69 -27.16
N ALA A 577 -22.68 -8.82 -25.90
CA ALA A 577 -21.87 -7.81 -25.24
C ALA A 577 -20.51 -7.61 -25.95
N ALA A 578 -19.83 -8.70 -26.33
CA ALA A 578 -18.57 -8.64 -27.06
C ALA A 578 -18.73 -7.97 -28.44
N ILE A 579 -19.79 -8.29 -29.19
CA ILE A 579 -20.09 -7.63 -30.48
C ILE A 579 -20.38 -6.15 -30.27
N LEU A 580 -21.13 -5.77 -29.24
CA LEU A 580 -21.41 -4.36 -28.91
C LEU A 580 -20.14 -3.61 -28.53
N PHE A 581 -19.25 -4.21 -27.73
CA PHE A 581 -17.93 -3.65 -27.43
C PHE A 581 -17.12 -3.41 -28.71
N LEU A 582 -16.98 -4.44 -29.56
CA LEU A 582 -16.17 -4.32 -30.78
C LEU A 582 -16.75 -3.31 -31.78
N SER A 583 -18.08 -3.31 -31.96
CA SER A 583 -18.77 -2.45 -32.94
C SER A 583 -18.79 -0.96 -32.58
N GLN A 584 -18.66 -0.59 -31.30
CA GLN A 584 -18.78 0.81 -30.84
C GLN A 584 -17.43 1.55 -30.74
N ALA A 585 -16.32 0.89 -31.05
CA ALA A 585 -14.98 1.46 -30.91
C ALA A 585 -14.68 2.61 -31.88
N HIS A 586 -15.33 2.64 -33.05
CA HIS A 586 -15.05 3.61 -34.11
C HIS A 586 -16.31 4.39 -34.52
N THR A 587 -16.12 5.65 -34.91
CA THR A 587 -17.17 6.54 -35.41
C THR A 587 -16.66 7.40 -36.55
N ALA A 588 -17.59 7.96 -37.33
CA ALA A 588 -17.30 8.97 -38.32
C ALA A 588 -17.13 10.34 -37.63
N GLN A 589 -16.01 11.04 -37.85
CA GLN A 589 -15.74 12.36 -37.29
C GLN A 589 -15.26 13.31 -38.38
N ALA A 590 -15.74 14.57 -38.35
CA ALA A 590 -15.29 15.59 -39.29
C ALA A 590 -13.82 15.96 -39.03
N ASP A 591 -12.98 15.89 -40.05
CA ASP A 591 -11.61 16.35 -40.02
C ASP A 591 -11.59 17.90 -39.96
N PRO A 592 -11.02 18.50 -38.90
CA PRO A 592 -10.94 19.96 -38.74
C PRO A 592 -10.23 20.66 -39.90
N GLY A 593 -9.37 19.97 -40.65
CA GLY A 593 -8.53 20.56 -41.70
C GLY A 593 -9.12 20.51 -43.12
N SER A 594 -9.93 19.49 -43.44
CA SER A 594 -10.36 19.22 -44.82
C SER A 594 -11.89 19.27 -45.03
N GLY A 595 -12.68 19.29 -43.94
CA GLY A 595 -14.13 19.14 -44.02
C GLY A 595 -14.60 17.75 -44.47
N ALA A 596 -13.66 16.84 -44.77
CA ALA A 596 -13.94 15.44 -45.03
C ALA A 596 -14.27 14.72 -43.72
N VAL A 597 -15.06 13.66 -43.80
CA VAL A 597 -15.34 12.80 -42.65
C VAL A 597 -14.31 11.68 -42.63
N ALA A 598 -13.62 11.52 -41.50
CA ALA A 598 -12.60 10.53 -41.26
C ALA A 598 -13.08 9.50 -40.24
N LEU A 599 -12.57 8.28 -40.33
CA LEU A 599 -12.75 7.28 -39.30
C LEU A 599 -11.91 7.64 -38.08
N ALA A 600 -12.52 7.65 -36.90
CA ALA A 600 -11.84 7.97 -35.64
C ALA A 600 -12.30 7.04 -34.52
N VAL A 601 -11.47 6.91 -33.49
CA VAL A 601 -11.85 6.22 -32.24
C VAL A 601 -13.00 6.99 -31.59
N SER A 602 -14.04 6.28 -31.17
CA SER A 602 -15.23 6.92 -30.60
C SER A 602 -14.89 7.63 -29.28
N PRO A 603 -15.60 8.73 -28.94
CA PRO A 603 -15.32 9.49 -27.71
C PRO A 603 -15.43 8.66 -26.42
N ALA A 604 -16.19 7.56 -26.45
CA ALA A 604 -16.31 6.65 -25.31
C ALA A 604 -15.04 5.79 -25.10
N TYR A 605 -14.24 5.60 -26.15
CA TYR A 605 -13.04 4.76 -26.15
C TYR A 605 -11.75 5.60 -26.14
N SER A 606 -11.80 6.85 -26.61
CA SER A 606 -10.62 7.67 -26.86
C SER A 606 -9.67 7.80 -25.66
N GLY A 607 -10.21 7.86 -24.43
CA GLY A 607 -9.39 7.96 -23.22
C GLY A 607 -8.65 6.67 -22.84
N ALA A 608 -9.20 5.50 -23.19
CA ALA A 608 -8.66 4.18 -22.85
C ALA A 608 -8.05 3.44 -24.06
N TRP A 609 -8.14 4.02 -25.26
CA TRP A 609 -7.67 3.40 -26.50
C TRP A 609 -6.22 2.93 -26.49
N PRO A 610 -5.25 3.64 -25.87
CA PRO A 610 -3.87 3.15 -25.78
C PRO A 610 -3.75 1.76 -25.13
N GLU A 611 -4.64 1.44 -24.19
CA GLU A 611 -4.66 0.14 -23.49
C GLU A 611 -5.63 -0.86 -24.15
N VAL A 612 -6.65 -0.36 -24.86
CA VAL A 612 -7.73 -1.18 -25.46
C VAL A 612 -7.44 -1.59 -26.91
N GLY A 613 -6.66 -0.81 -27.66
CA GLY A 613 -6.52 -0.97 -29.12
C GLY A 613 -6.04 -2.36 -29.54
N GLU A 614 -4.94 -2.84 -28.97
CA GLU A 614 -4.40 -4.18 -29.28
C GLU A 614 -5.39 -5.29 -28.91
N LEU A 615 -6.05 -5.16 -27.75
CA LEU A 615 -7.08 -6.10 -27.31
C LEU A 615 -8.28 -6.10 -28.25
N TRP A 616 -8.66 -4.95 -28.81
CA TRP A 616 -9.74 -4.82 -29.78
C TRP A 616 -9.41 -5.56 -31.08
N PHE A 617 -8.19 -5.39 -31.62
CA PHE A 617 -7.76 -6.09 -32.83
C PHE A 617 -7.74 -7.61 -32.62
N LEU A 618 -7.20 -8.07 -31.49
CA LEU A 618 -7.21 -9.49 -31.15
C LEU A 618 -8.64 -10.01 -30.95
N GLY A 619 -9.52 -9.20 -30.35
CA GLY A 619 -10.94 -9.51 -30.18
C GLY A 619 -11.68 -9.65 -31.52
N MET A 620 -11.43 -8.77 -32.49
CA MET A 620 -11.98 -8.86 -33.85
C MET A 620 -11.56 -10.15 -34.54
N GLN A 621 -10.27 -10.49 -34.48
CA GLN A 621 -9.75 -11.76 -35.04
C GLN A 621 -10.36 -12.97 -34.34
N ALA A 622 -10.50 -12.92 -33.01
CA ALA A 622 -11.10 -14.00 -32.23
C ALA A 622 -12.60 -14.19 -32.55
N LEU A 623 -13.34 -13.09 -32.71
CA LEU A 623 -14.75 -13.10 -33.14
C LEU A 623 -14.89 -13.72 -34.53
N ALA A 624 -14.07 -13.29 -35.50
CA ALA A 624 -14.06 -13.87 -36.86
C ALA A 624 -13.90 -15.39 -36.82
N ALA A 625 -12.94 -15.88 -36.02
CA ALA A 625 -12.70 -17.31 -35.86
C ALA A 625 -13.79 -18.06 -35.08
N CYS A 626 -14.63 -17.38 -34.30
CA CYS A 626 -15.78 -17.99 -33.62
C CYS A 626 -16.98 -18.21 -34.55
N LEU A 627 -17.16 -17.36 -35.56
CA LEU A 627 -18.32 -17.41 -36.47
C LEU A 627 -18.56 -18.78 -37.12
N PRO A 628 -17.56 -19.46 -37.72
CA PRO A 628 -17.78 -20.79 -38.30
C PRO A 628 -18.01 -21.87 -37.24
N LEU A 629 -17.64 -21.64 -35.98
CA LEU A 629 -17.74 -22.62 -34.90
C LEU A 629 -19.14 -22.65 -34.26
N PHE A 630 -19.89 -21.55 -34.33
CA PHE A 630 -21.18 -21.39 -33.67
C PHE A 630 -22.29 -21.03 -34.67
N PRO A 631 -23.12 -21.98 -35.12
CA PRO A 631 -24.16 -21.73 -36.12
C PRO A 631 -25.19 -20.66 -35.73
N TRP A 632 -25.38 -20.41 -34.43
CA TRP A 632 -26.31 -19.40 -33.91
C TRP A 632 -25.70 -17.98 -33.87
N LEU A 633 -24.37 -17.84 -33.95
CA LEU A 633 -23.67 -16.57 -33.74
C LEU A 633 -23.89 -15.55 -34.87
N PRO A 634 -23.91 -15.92 -36.17
CA PRO A 634 -24.22 -14.96 -37.23
C PRO A 634 -25.57 -14.27 -37.04
N GLN A 635 -26.58 -14.99 -36.53
CA GLN A 635 -27.88 -14.40 -36.21
C GLN A 635 -27.80 -13.38 -35.07
N ALA A 636 -26.94 -13.61 -34.08
CA ALA A 636 -26.71 -12.65 -33.00
C ALA A 636 -26.06 -11.36 -33.51
N VAL A 637 -25.15 -11.45 -34.49
CA VAL A 637 -24.55 -10.27 -35.16
C VAL A 637 -25.61 -9.44 -35.89
N LEU A 638 -26.56 -10.09 -36.59
CA LEU A 638 -27.67 -9.38 -37.23
C LEU A 638 -28.54 -8.62 -36.21
N GLN A 639 -28.77 -9.21 -35.03
CA GLN A 639 -29.58 -8.59 -33.99
C GLN A 639 -28.93 -7.36 -33.34
N THR A 640 -27.62 -7.14 -33.51
CA THR A 640 -26.94 -5.94 -33.00
C THR A 640 -26.93 -4.78 -34.00
N HIS A 641 -27.46 -4.98 -35.22
CA HIS A 641 -27.39 -4.00 -36.32
C HIS A 641 -25.97 -3.56 -36.69
N TRP A 642 -24.98 -4.43 -36.41
CA TRP A 642 -23.59 -4.04 -36.62
C TRP A 642 -23.25 -3.91 -38.11
N LEU A 643 -23.79 -4.77 -38.97
CA LEU A 643 -23.55 -4.72 -40.41
C LEU A 643 -24.10 -3.42 -41.03
N GLU A 644 -25.31 -3.02 -40.63
CA GLU A 644 -25.95 -1.79 -41.09
C GLU A 644 -25.16 -0.56 -40.63
N ASN A 645 -24.77 -0.51 -39.35
CA ASN A 645 -23.99 0.59 -38.80
C ASN A 645 -22.58 0.68 -39.40
N LEU A 646 -21.94 -0.47 -39.66
CA LEU A 646 -20.62 -0.51 -40.31
C LEU A 646 -20.72 -0.06 -41.77
N SER A 647 -21.78 -0.45 -42.47
CA SER A 647 -22.05 0.07 -43.82
C SER A 647 -22.20 1.59 -43.81
N GLU A 648 -23.04 2.13 -42.93
CA GLU A 648 -23.25 3.59 -42.82
C GLU A 648 -21.92 4.30 -42.53
N LEU A 649 -21.12 3.77 -41.62
CA LEU A 649 -19.79 4.26 -41.30
C LEU A 649 -18.86 4.28 -42.52
N LEU A 650 -18.73 3.16 -43.23
CA LEU A 650 -17.87 3.02 -44.40
C LEU A 650 -18.37 3.84 -45.61
N THR A 651 -19.66 4.14 -45.72
CA THR A 651 -20.18 5.02 -46.78
C THR A 651 -19.85 6.49 -46.51
N HIS A 652 -19.77 6.90 -45.25
CA HIS A 652 -19.55 8.30 -44.88
C HIS A 652 -18.08 8.71 -44.75
N VAL A 653 -17.19 7.78 -44.36
CA VAL A 653 -15.77 8.10 -44.17
C VAL A 653 -14.98 8.05 -45.47
N THR A 654 -13.90 8.82 -45.55
CA THR A 654 -12.99 8.78 -46.70
C THR A 654 -12.08 7.55 -46.65
N PRO A 655 -11.83 6.86 -47.77
CA PRO A 655 -10.99 5.65 -47.79
C PRO A 655 -9.58 5.85 -47.26
N ALA A 656 -9.00 7.02 -47.52
CA ALA A 656 -7.66 7.38 -47.03
C ALA A 656 -7.58 7.52 -45.50
N SER A 657 -8.72 7.63 -44.81
CA SER A 657 -8.78 7.74 -43.35
C SER A 657 -8.84 6.40 -42.62
N VAL A 658 -9.03 5.29 -43.34
CA VAL A 658 -9.10 3.94 -42.76
C VAL A 658 -7.76 3.26 -43.00
N ASP A 659 -7.03 2.98 -41.94
CA ASP A 659 -5.75 2.28 -42.04
C ASP A 659 -5.93 0.81 -42.46
N PHE A 660 -4.82 0.21 -42.89
CA PHE A 660 -4.81 -1.16 -43.38
C PHE A 660 -5.18 -2.20 -42.30
N GLU A 661 -4.84 -1.95 -41.03
CA GLU A 661 -5.10 -2.88 -39.93
C GLU A 661 -6.60 -2.94 -39.61
N LEU A 662 -7.29 -1.80 -39.63
CA LEU A 662 -8.74 -1.70 -39.50
C LEU A 662 -9.46 -2.36 -40.67
N VAL A 663 -8.99 -2.14 -41.90
CA VAL A 663 -9.52 -2.83 -43.09
C VAL A 663 -9.40 -4.34 -42.93
N ALA A 664 -8.24 -4.83 -42.51
CA ALA A 664 -8.01 -6.26 -42.30
C ALA A 664 -8.91 -6.84 -41.19
N ALA A 665 -9.09 -6.11 -40.09
CA ALA A 665 -9.96 -6.51 -38.98
C ALA A 665 -11.44 -6.61 -39.41
N PHE A 666 -11.97 -5.58 -40.09
CA PHE A 666 -13.34 -5.62 -40.61
C PHE A 666 -13.52 -6.72 -41.66
N GLN A 667 -12.60 -6.81 -42.62
CA GLN A 667 -12.66 -7.83 -43.66
C GLN A 667 -12.72 -9.24 -43.07
N GLY A 668 -11.88 -9.55 -42.08
CA GLY A 668 -11.83 -10.89 -41.47
C GLY A 668 -13.19 -11.33 -40.93
N VAL A 669 -13.91 -10.44 -40.27
CA VAL A 669 -15.23 -10.75 -39.72
C VAL A 669 -16.30 -10.83 -40.82
N LEU A 670 -16.29 -9.88 -41.76
CA LEU A 670 -17.28 -9.80 -42.84
C LEU A 670 -17.25 -11.01 -43.77
N VAL A 671 -16.04 -11.50 -44.09
CA VAL A 671 -15.85 -12.71 -44.90
C VAL A 671 -16.47 -13.92 -44.22
N GLU A 672 -16.20 -14.13 -42.94
CA GLU A 672 -16.73 -15.27 -42.20
C GLU A 672 -18.25 -15.17 -42.00
N LEU A 673 -18.80 -13.97 -41.83
CA LEU A 673 -20.25 -13.75 -41.79
C LEU A 673 -20.92 -14.10 -43.14
N ALA A 674 -20.35 -13.64 -44.25
CA ALA A 674 -20.89 -13.90 -45.58
C ALA A 674 -20.85 -15.40 -45.94
N ARG A 675 -19.83 -16.13 -45.48
CA ARG A 675 -19.71 -17.58 -45.66
C ARG A 675 -20.66 -18.36 -44.76
N ALA A 676 -20.74 -17.99 -43.48
CA ALA A 676 -21.48 -18.75 -42.48
C ALA A 676 -23.00 -18.54 -42.53
N SER A 677 -23.48 -17.42 -43.10
CA SER A 677 -24.90 -17.05 -43.04
C SER A 677 -25.38 -16.32 -44.29
N ARG A 678 -26.34 -16.94 -45.01
CA ARG A 678 -27.01 -16.30 -46.16
C ARG A 678 -27.69 -14.96 -45.79
N PRO A 679 -28.46 -14.87 -44.68
CA PRO A 679 -29.00 -13.58 -44.25
C PRO A 679 -27.94 -12.49 -44.03
N CYS A 680 -26.77 -12.84 -43.48
CA CYS A 680 -25.67 -11.86 -43.33
C CYS A 680 -25.11 -11.43 -44.68
N ARG A 681 -24.90 -12.38 -45.60
CA ARG A 681 -24.47 -12.11 -46.98
C ARG A 681 -25.45 -11.19 -47.70
N ASP A 682 -26.76 -11.43 -47.55
CA ASP A 682 -27.80 -10.63 -48.19
C ASP A 682 -27.81 -9.19 -47.66
N VAL A 683 -27.63 -8.99 -46.35
CA VAL A 683 -27.49 -7.65 -45.75
C VAL A 683 -26.24 -6.94 -46.25
N ILE A 684 -25.09 -7.63 -46.31
CA ILE A 684 -23.85 -7.05 -46.86
C ILE A 684 -24.07 -6.59 -48.30
N LEU A 685 -24.71 -7.42 -49.14
CA LEU A 685 -24.99 -7.09 -50.54
C LEU A 685 -26.02 -5.95 -50.69
N SER A 686 -27.08 -5.92 -49.88
CA SER A 686 -28.10 -4.86 -49.95
C SER A 686 -27.55 -3.49 -49.56
N HIS A 687 -26.44 -3.47 -48.83
CA HIS A 687 -25.73 -2.29 -48.35
C HIS A 687 -24.45 -1.99 -49.17
N GLN A 688 -24.48 -2.27 -50.48
CA GLN A 688 -23.37 -2.00 -51.42
C GLN A 688 -22.05 -2.71 -51.06
N GLY A 689 -22.15 -3.89 -50.44
CA GLY A 689 -21.06 -4.79 -50.03
C GLY A 689 -19.82 -4.80 -50.93
N THR A 690 -20.07 -5.08 -52.21
CA THR A 690 -19.05 -5.22 -53.23
C THR A 690 -18.34 -3.89 -53.54
N GLU A 691 -19.06 -2.77 -53.48
CA GLU A 691 -18.53 -1.45 -53.83
C GLU A 691 -17.55 -0.95 -52.76
N TRP A 692 -17.91 -1.03 -51.47
CA TRP A 692 -16.98 -0.67 -50.42
C TRP A 692 -15.88 -1.72 -50.23
N ALA A 693 -16.13 -3.00 -50.47
CA ALA A 693 -15.06 -4.01 -50.47
C ALA A 693 -13.95 -3.65 -51.49
N ASN A 694 -14.34 -3.21 -52.69
CA ASN A 694 -13.39 -2.72 -53.69
C ASN A 694 -12.73 -1.40 -53.26
N LEU A 695 -13.52 -0.43 -52.80
CA LEU A 695 -13.06 0.92 -52.42
C LEU A 695 -12.00 0.91 -51.30
N TYR A 696 -12.17 0.04 -50.31
CA TYR A 696 -11.28 -0.09 -49.15
C TYR A 696 -10.21 -1.18 -49.35
N GLY A 697 -10.17 -1.85 -50.51
CA GLY A 697 -9.18 -2.90 -50.80
C GLY A 697 -9.39 -4.22 -50.06
N MET A 698 -10.63 -4.56 -49.70
CA MET A 698 -11.02 -5.82 -49.07
C MET A 698 -11.17 -6.96 -50.10
N ALA A 699 -10.06 -7.35 -50.73
CA ALA A 699 -10.04 -8.35 -51.80
C ALA A 699 -10.67 -9.70 -51.43
N ALA A 700 -10.48 -10.18 -50.19
CA ALA A 700 -11.03 -11.47 -49.76
C ALA A 700 -12.56 -11.43 -49.63
N LEU A 701 -13.10 -10.27 -49.24
CA LEU A 701 -14.54 -10.07 -49.17
C LEU A 701 -15.15 -9.92 -50.57
N GLU A 702 -14.52 -9.15 -51.45
CA GLU A 702 -14.95 -9.01 -52.85
C GLU A 702 -15.05 -10.39 -53.54
N GLN A 703 -14.03 -11.23 -53.38
CA GLN A 703 -14.05 -12.61 -53.87
C GLN A 703 -15.20 -13.41 -53.25
N CYS A 704 -15.35 -13.39 -51.93
CA CYS A 704 -16.39 -14.13 -51.22
C CYS A 704 -17.81 -13.73 -51.65
N LEU A 705 -18.04 -12.46 -51.95
CA LEU A 705 -19.36 -11.98 -52.38
C LEU A 705 -19.66 -12.35 -53.84
N SER A 706 -18.62 -12.50 -54.67
CA SER A 706 -18.72 -12.88 -56.09
C SER A 706 -18.98 -14.37 -56.34
N GLU A 707 -18.56 -15.23 -55.41
CA GLU A 707 -18.76 -16.68 -55.48
C GLU A 707 -20.24 -17.02 -55.24
N GLN A 708 -20.96 -17.48 -56.28
CA GLN A 708 -22.42 -17.70 -56.25
C GLN A 708 -22.85 -18.76 -55.22
#